data_AF-A0A942ZBX8-F1
#
_entry.id   AF-A0A942ZBX8-F1
#
_cell.length_a   1.000
_cell.length_b   1.000
_cell.length_c   1.000
_cell.angle_alpha   90.00
_cell.angle_beta   90.00
_cell.angle_gamma   90.00
#
_symmetry.space_group_name_H-M   'P 1'
#
loop_
_entity.id
_entity.type
_entity.pdbx_description
1 polymer ?
#
loop_
_entity_poly.entity_id
_entity_poly.type
_entity_poly.pdbx_seq_one_letter_code
_entity_poly.pdbx_strand_id
1 'polypeptide(L)'
;MSTTNQATRVTPMGIPNTRLDDLPDLIEVQKNSFEWFLKEGLKEELLSFSPIKDYTGRLELHFLPNYTFDNPKYTIEEARIHDATYAKQLRVMVRLVNRDTGEIKEQEVYIGDIPTMTDKGTFIVNGAERVIVSQIVRSPGVYFKREISPTGKRLYNATLIPNRGAWLKIETDANDNIYVKIDKNRKILATTLLKALGITVSEMETLFTHAEFLKKTLDKDTTETTDDALIEIYKKLRPGDPASAAGGRSILEARFFDEKKYDIGRVGRYKLNKKLGLNLPETQRTITVQDLVASIEYLINLTYDEGSVDDIDHLGNRRIRSVGELLQNQFRVGLSRIERIVKERMTLQDSDTLTPLNLLNTKPLVASLKEFFGSSQLSQFMDQINPLAELTHKRRISALGPGGLVRERAGFAVRDIHPSHYGRICPVETPEGPNAGLIGSLATHAKVNDYGFIESPFFAVKDGVVTDEVHYLTADEEDNLRIAPADLELNEDRSIKYPYVPCRYRSEFTMSEANRVDFIGVSPIQIFSVATSLIPFIEHDDANRALMGSNMQRQSVPLLITDRPVVGTGLEKRAAKDSGMVAVAPCDGTVEKVVGEEIYIRDKENKLHRIQLMKYVRSNQDTCINQKPIVRDGDEVKAGDVIADGASTHCGELSLGKNVLLAYMPWEGYNYEDAILLSERCVHDDIFTSVHIEKLEIDARQTKLGPEEITREVPNVSEESLRHLDERGIVRIGARVYADDILVGKVTPKGESEHPPEEKLLRAIFAEKARDVKDNSLRVPHGEGGRVVDVKVFDREKGDELPPGANTVIRVYIAQKRKVSVGDKLSGRHGNKGIVSRILPKEDMPFLPDGTPVDVVLNPLGVPSRMNVGQTYENLLGMAAYLNKEYYEAPSFDEMYGDGMSEKVTKEELLKGIKKMGVDWVGEDGKVRLIDGRTGEPFDRPVAVGLTYVLKLVHLVDDKIHARSTGPYSLVTQQPLGGKAQFGGQRFGEMEVWALEAYGAAYTLQEMLTIKSDDVNGRSRAYEAIVKGDNIPRPGIPESFKVLVRELQSIGLDITVAKKGGEEVDLMSDTDDLRKSAAKRTLSDIDSELLNINFFETPTTFKE
;
A
#
# COMPACT_ATOMS: atom_id res chain seq x y z
N MET A 1 17.41 -26.72 9.31
CA MET A 1 17.02 -25.98 10.53
C MET A 1 18.17 -26.06 11.53
N SER A 2 18.74 -24.93 11.96
CA SER A 2 19.68 -24.92 13.09
C SER A 2 18.94 -24.96 14.41
N THR A 3 19.46 -25.79 15.31
CA THR A 3 19.06 -26.00 16.70
C THR A 3 19.62 -24.91 17.60
N THR A 4 19.30 -23.65 17.34
CA THR A 4 19.20 -22.70 18.45
C THR A 4 17.96 -23.11 19.25
N ASN A 5 18.16 -24.00 20.23
CA ASN A 5 17.15 -24.59 21.15
C ASN A 5 16.30 -23.55 21.92
N GLN A 6 16.41 -22.26 21.63
CA GLN A 6 15.71 -21.19 22.33
C GLN A 6 14.25 -21.04 21.87
N ALA A 7 13.90 -21.54 20.67
CA ALA A 7 12.60 -21.31 20.04
C ALA A 7 11.78 -22.57 19.68
N THR A 8 11.79 -23.61 20.53
CA THR A 8 10.98 -24.82 20.29
C THR A 8 9.51 -24.61 20.67
N ARG A 9 8.61 -24.98 19.76
CA ARG A 9 7.16 -25.10 20.01
C ARG A 9 6.77 -26.57 20.11
N VAL A 10 5.77 -26.85 20.95
CA VAL A 10 5.18 -28.18 21.13
C VAL A 10 3.89 -28.23 20.31
N THR A 11 3.67 -29.30 19.57
CA THR A 11 2.37 -29.55 18.96
C THR A 11 1.47 -30.31 19.94
N PRO A 12 0.21 -29.89 20.11
CA PRO A 12 -0.71 -30.60 20.97
C PRO A 12 -0.99 -32.03 20.47
N MET A 13 -1.14 -32.99 21.38
CA MET A 13 -1.47 -34.39 21.07
C MET A 13 -0.54 -35.10 20.05
N GLY A 14 0.65 -34.55 19.78
CA GLY A 14 1.58 -35.12 18.79
C GLY A 14 1.15 -34.89 17.33
N ILE A 15 0.27 -33.92 17.08
CA ILE A 15 -0.07 -33.47 15.72
C ILE A 15 1.22 -33.04 15.00
N PRO A 16 1.41 -33.41 13.71
CA PRO A 16 2.55 -32.93 12.94
C PRO A 16 2.58 -31.40 12.84
N ASN A 17 3.78 -30.81 12.91
CA ASN A 17 3.97 -29.39 12.64
C ASN A 17 3.44 -29.01 11.26
N THR A 18 3.09 -27.74 11.09
CA THR A 18 2.72 -27.19 9.80
C THR A 18 3.85 -27.47 8.79
N ARG A 19 3.52 -28.09 7.66
CA ARG A 19 4.50 -28.36 6.60
C ARG A 19 4.87 -27.05 5.92
N LEU A 20 6.12 -26.63 6.08
CA LEU A 20 6.67 -25.37 5.55
C LEU A 20 7.82 -25.59 4.55
N ASP A 21 8.20 -26.85 4.28
CA ASP A 21 9.36 -27.19 3.45
C ASP A 21 9.21 -26.74 2.00
N ASP A 22 7.97 -26.71 1.50
CA ASP A 22 7.62 -26.32 0.13
C ASP A 22 7.41 -24.80 -0.04
N LEU A 23 7.65 -24.00 1.01
CA LEU A 23 7.53 -22.55 0.93
C LEU A 23 8.69 -21.91 0.13
N PRO A 24 8.39 -21.05 -0.86
CA PRO A 24 9.41 -20.24 -1.52
C PRO A 24 10.05 -19.20 -0.59
N ASP A 25 11.14 -18.56 -1.03
CA ASP A 25 11.52 -17.27 -0.45
C ASP A 25 10.36 -16.30 -0.66
N LEU A 26 9.77 -15.81 0.44
CA LEU A 26 8.56 -15.00 0.40
C LEU A 26 8.78 -13.65 -0.31
N ILE A 27 10.03 -13.24 -0.59
CA ILE A 27 10.33 -12.03 -1.37
C ILE A 27 10.93 -12.32 -2.76
N GLU A 28 10.94 -13.58 -3.21
CA GLU A 28 11.52 -13.96 -4.51
C GLU A 28 10.85 -13.25 -5.70
N VAL A 29 9.55 -12.94 -5.62
CA VAL A 29 8.80 -12.25 -6.68
C VAL A 29 9.40 -10.87 -7.00
N GLN A 30 10.00 -10.21 -6.01
CA GLN A 30 10.70 -8.94 -6.18
C GLN A 30 12.13 -9.16 -6.69
N LYS A 31 12.88 -10.04 -6.02
CA LYS A 31 14.29 -10.29 -6.32
C LYS A 31 14.52 -10.88 -7.71
N ASN A 32 13.85 -11.99 -8.03
CA ASN A 32 14.02 -12.69 -9.30
C ASN A 32 13.61 -11.80 -10.47
N SER A 33 12.51 -11.05 -10.30
CA SER A 33 12.06 -10.12 -11.34
C SER A 33 13.04 -8.98 -11.60
N PHE A 34 13.68 -8.44 -10.56
CA PHE A 34 14.65 -7.35 -10.72
C PHE A 34 15.98 -7.87 -11.27
N GLU A 35 16.42 -9.05 -10.82
CA GLU A 35 17.61 -9.71 -11.37
C GLU A 35 17.46 -10.03 -12.86
N TRP A 36 16.30 -10.55 -13.26
CA TRP A 36 15.97 -10.76 -14.67
C TRP A 36 16.03 -9.46 -15.48
N PHE A 37 15.51 -8.35 -14.95
CA PHE A 37 15.60 -7.04 -15.61
C PHE A 37 17.05 -6.60 -15.82
N LEU A 38 17.91 -6.78 -14.81
CA LEU A 38 19.31 -6.39 -14.87
C LEU A 38 20.18 -7.29 -15.76
N LYS A 39 19.78 -8.53 -16.05
CA LYS A 39 20.55 -9.47 -16.88
C LYS A 39 20.03 -9.54 -18.32
N GLU A 40 18.72 -9.67 -18.47
CA GLU A 40 18.06 -9.92 -19.75
C GLU A 40 17.22 -8.73 -20.20
N GLY A 41 16.37 -8.19 -19.33
CA GLY A 41 15.41 -7.15 -19.70
C GLY A 41 16.05 -5.89 -20.31
N LEU A 42 17.14 -5.39 -19.73
CA LEU A 42 17.92 -4.27 -20.27
C LEU A 42 18.54 -4.59 -21.63
N LYS A 43 19.07 -5.80 -21.78
CA LYS A 43 19.69 -6.26 -23.02
C LYS A 43 18.67 -6.34 -24.15
N GLU A 44 17.49 -6.89 -23.88
CA GLU A 44 16.39 -6.95 -24.83
C GLU A 44 15.99 -5.55 -25.31
N GLU A 45 15.85 -4.59 -24.39
CA GLU A 45 15.47 -3.22 -24.74
C GLU A 45 16.54 -2.53 -25.58
N LEU A 46 17.82 -2.58 -25.18
CA LEU A 46 18.91 -1.96 -25.94
C LEU A 46 19.01 -2.52 -27.36
N LEU A 47 18.85 -3.85 -27.53
CA LEU A 47 18.86 -4.49 -28.84
C LEU A 47 17.63 -4.13 -29.67
N SER A 48 16.45 -3.97 -29.06
CA SER A 48 15.21 -3.65 -29.79
C SER A 48 15.24 -2.29 -30.51
N PHE A 49 15.99 -1.32 -29.98
CA PHE A 49 16.16 0.00 -30.61
C PHE A 49 17.37 0.06 -31.56
N SER A 50 18.24 -0.94 -31.52
CA SER A 50 19.45 -1.02 -32.33
C SER A 50 19.16 -1.72 -33.67
N PRO A 51 19.60 -1.20 -34.84
CA PRO A 51 20.25 0.09 -35.02
C PRO A 51 19.27 1.26 -35.13
N ILE A 52 19.71 2.43 -34.64
CA ILE A 52 19.09 3.72 -34.90
C ILE A 52 19.66 4.27 -36.20
N LYS A 53 18.81 4.47 -37.20
CA LYS A 53 19.18 5.03 -38.50
C LYS A 53 18.68 6.46 -38.63
N ASP A 54 19.46 7.33 -39.27
CA ASP A 54 19.03 8.65 -39.69
C ASP A 54 17.96 8.57 -40.82
N TYR A 55 17.35 9.71 -41.18
CA TYR A 55 16.30 9.73 -42.20
C TYR A 55 16.80 9.35 -43.60
N THR A 56 18.11 9.49 -43.88
CA THR A 56 18.70 9.14 -45.18
C THR A 56 19.32 7.73 -45.19
N GLY A 57 19.52 7.12 -44.01
CA GLY A 57 20.11 5.79 -43.86
C GLY A 57 21.64 5.74 -43.99
N ARG A 58 22.31 6.89 -43.97
CA ARG A 58 23.78 7.02 -44.06
C ARG A 58 24.48 6.72 -42.74
N LEU A 59 23.89 7.12 -41.63
CA LEU A 59 24.46 6.97 -40.29
C LEU A 59 23.65 5.94 -39.49
N GLU A 60 24.35 5.01 -38.86
CA GLU A 60 23.74 4.00 -38.00
C GLU A 60 24.41 3.99 -36.62
N LEU A 61 23.62 4.15 -35.56
CA LEU A 61 24.09 4.01 -34.18
C LEU A 61 23.56 2.69 -33.61
N HIS A 62 24.50 1.87 -33.14
CA HIS A 62 24.25 0.55 -32.60
C HIS A 62 24.54 0.54 -31.10
N PHE A 63 23.59 0.06 -30.30
CA PHE A 63 23.86 -0.35 -28.93
C PHE A 63 24.43 -1.77 -28.95
N LEU A 64 25.61 -1.96 -28.36
CA LEU A 64 26.19 -3.28 -28.22
C LEU A 64 25.64 -3.97 -26.96
N PRO A 65 25.57 -5.32 -26.95
CA PRO A 65 24.89 -6.07 -25.88
C PRO A 65 25.63 -6.03 -24.53
N ASN A 66 26.90 -5.61 -24.52
CA ASN A 66 27.71 -5.57 -23.31
C ASN A 66 27.51 -4.21 -22.61
N TYR A 67 27.12 -4.28 -21.34
CA TYR A 67 27.02 -3.13 -20.44
C TYR A 67 27.61 -3.48 -19.08
N THR A 68 28.05 -2.46 -18.37
CA THR A 68 28.68 -2.56 -17.06
C THR A 68 27.93 -1.69 -16.06
N PHE A 69 27.95 -2.11 -14.80
CA PHE A 69 27.45 -1.33 -13.68
C PHE A 69 28.61 -0.93 -12.80
N ASP A 70 28.78 0.38 -12.58
CA ASP A 70 29.74 0.86 -11.59
C ASP A 70 29.20 0.63 -10.17
N ASN A 71 30.10 0.75 -9.18
CA ASN A 71 29.70 0.67 -7.78
C ASN A 71 28.75 1.84 -7.42
N PRO A 72 27.76 1.61 -6.54
CA PRO A 72 26.90 2.68 -6.03
C PRO A 72 27.72 3.81 -5.41
N LYS A 73 27.29 5.07 -5.62
CA LYS A 73 27.92 6.25 -5.02
C LYS A 73 27.83 6.24 -3.49
N TYR A 74 26.72 5.75 -2.96
CA TYR A 74 26.43 5.68 -1.53
C TYR A 74 26.07 4.24 -1.15
N THR A 75 26.42 3.87 0.08
CA THR A 75 25.81 2.70 0.74
C THR A 75 24.33 2.95 1.04
N ILE A 76 23.59 1.91 1.42
CA ILE A 76 22.16 2.01 1.75
C ILE A 76 21.92 2.99 2.92
N GLU A 77 22.80 2.95 3.94
CA GLU A 77 22.69 3.82 5.11
C GLU A 77 23.02 5.28 4.77
N GLU A 78 24.10 5.51 4.02
CA GLU A 78 24.45 6.85 3.54
C GLU A 78 23.34 7.43 2.65
N ALA A 79 22.74 6.63 1.77
CA ALA A 79 21.64 7.09 0.92
C ALA A 79 20.43 7.56 1.74
N ARG A 80 20.11 6.89 2.87
CA ARG A 80 19.07 7.32 3.81
C ARG A 80 19.45 8.60 4.56
N ILE A 81 20.70 8.73 4.98
CA ILE A 81 21.17 9.91 5.74
C ILE A 81 21.19 11.15 4.84
N HIS A 82 21.75 11.04 3.64
CA HIS A 82 21.92 12.15 2.70
C HIS A 82 20.68 12.45 1.84
N ASP A 83 19.53 11.80 2.10
CA ASP A 83 18.36 11.83 1.22
C ASP A 83 18.69 11.58 -0.27
N ALA A 84 19.65 10.70 -0.52
CA ALA A 84 20.08 10.33 -1.86
C ALA A 84 19.31 9.09 -2.36
N THR A 85 19.46 8.79 -3.65
CA THR A 85 18.92 7.56 -4.24
C THR A 85 20.03 6.51 -4.31
N TYR A 86 19.76 5.29 -3.83
CA TYR A 86 20.69 4.17 -3.96
C TYR A 86 20.62 3.63 -5.40
N ALA A 87 21.61 3.96 -6.21
CA ALA A 87 21.65 3.65 -7.63
C ALA A 87 23.05 3.25 -8.10
N LYS A 88 23.09 2.44 -9.17
CA LYS A 88 24.31 2.07 -9.89
C LYS A 88 24.36 2.79 -11.24
N GLN A 89 25.54 3.22 -11.65
CA GLN A 89 25.74 3.86 -12.96
C GLN A 89 25.77 2.80 -14.06
N LEU A 90 24.92 2.94 -15.07
CA LEU A 90 24.90 2.08 -16.26
C LEU A 90 25.77 2.68 -17.36
N ARG A 91 26.75 1.91 -17.83
CA ARG A 91 27.58 2.23 -18.99
C ARG A 91 27.34 1.20 -20.09
N VAL A 92 27.18 1.68 -21.32
CA VAL A 92 26.89 0.84 -22.49
C VAL A 92 27.90 1.15 -23.58
N MET A 93 28.39 0.10 -24.24
CA MET A 93 29.25 0.21 -25.40
C MET A 93 28.41 0.58 -26.63
N VAL A 94 28.70 1.72 -27.27
CA VAL A 94 27.92 2.25 -28.40
C VAL A 94 28.81 2.39 -29.62
N ARG A 95 28.32 1.96 -30.77
CA ARG A 95 29.03 2.00 -32.06
C ARG A 95 28.29 2.91 -33.03
N LEU A 96 28.97 3.94 -33.53
CA LEU A 96 28.49 4.76 -34.64
C LEU A 96 29.17 4.30 -35.94
N VAL A 97 28.37 3.97 -36.95
CA VAL A 97 28.83 3.54 -38.28
C VAL A 97 28.39 4.57 -39.30
N ASN A 98 29.35 5.11 -40.05
CA ASN A 98 29.08 5.91 -41.23
C ASN A 98 29.19 5.02 -42.47
N ARG A 99 28.07 4.80 -43.17
CA ARG A 99 28.03 3.93 -44.36
C ARG A 99 28.70 4.53 -45.58
N ASP A 100 28.81 5.85 -45.66
CA ASP A 100 29.43 6.53 -46.80
C ASP A 100 30.97 6.47 -46.72
N THR A 101 31.53 6.64 -45.52
CA THR A 101 32.99 6.61 -45.31
C THR A 101 33.53 5.26 -44.85
N GLY A 102 32.66 4.37 -44.36
CA GLY A 102 33.04 3.12 -43.71
C GLY A 102 33.64 3.30 -42.31
N GLU A 103 33.64 4.52 -41.75
CA GLU A 103 34.22 4.81 -40.45
C GLU A 103 33.35 4.25 -39.32
N ILE A 104 33.99 3.56 -38.37
CA ILE A 104 33.35 2.99 -37.18
C ILE A 104 33.98 3.62 -35.94
N LYS A 105 33.15 4.27 -35.11
CA LYS A 105 33.55 4.85 -33.83
C LYS A 105 32.84 4.12 -32.70
N GLU A 106 33.60 3.42 -31.86
CA GLU A 106 33.09 2.77 -30.64
C GLU A 106 33.50 3.55 -29.40
N GLN A 107 32.54 3.75 -28.49
CA GLN A 107 32.80 4.45 -27.24
C GLN A 107 31.89 3.93 -26.12
N GLU A 108 32.44 3.82 -24.91
CA GLU A 108 31.65 3.46 -23.73
C GLU A 108 31.00 4.73 -23.20
N VAL A 109 29.68 4.74 -23.15
CA VAL A 109 28.90 5.92 -22.82
C VAL A 109 28.07 5.62 -21.58
N TYR A 110 28.11 6.55 -20.62
CA TYR A 110 27.20 6.56 -19.49
C TYR A 110 25.77 6.83 -20.00
N ILE A 111 24.84 5.94 -19.66
CA ILE A 111 23.44 6.03 -20.09
C ILE A 111 22.54 6.59 -18.99
N GLY A 112 22.84 6.32 -17.72
CA GLY A 112 22.05 6.82 -16.59
C GLY A 112 22.27 6.06 -15.30
N ASP A 113 21.73 6.62 -14.21
CA ASP A 113 21.68 5.97 -12.91
C ASP A 113 20.45 5.06 -12.83
N ILE A 114 20.67 3.79 -12.51
CA ILE A 114 19.60 2.81 -12.31
C ILE A 114 19.42 2.61 -10.80
N PRO A 115 18.29 3.05 -10.22
CA PRO A 115 17.96 2.73 -8.85
C PRO A 115 18.01 1.21 -8.64
N THR A 116 18.80 0.78 -7.66
CA THR A 116 19.11 -0.64 -7.45
C THR A 116 18.37 -1.17 -6.23
N MET A 117 17.86 -2.39 -6.33
CA MET A 117 17.15 -3.06 -5.25
C MET A 117 18.12 -3.45 -4.12
N THR A 118 17.68 -3.30 -2.87
CA THR A 118 18.37 -3.78 -1.68
C THR A 118 18.17 -5.29 -1.49
N ASP A 119 18.95 -5.92 -0.60
CA ASP A 119 18.78 -7.35 -0.27
C ASP A 119 17.41 -7.67 0.36
N LYS A 120 16.71 -6.64 0.86
CA LYS A 120 15.36 -6.74 1.42
C LYS A 120 14.25 -6.68 0.37
N GLY A 121 14.57 -6.49 -0.91
CA GLY A 121 13.56 -6.36 -1.97
C GLY A 121 12.91 -4.97 -2.06
N THR A 122 13.62 -3.92 -1.64
CA THR A 122 13.14 -2.53 -1.62
C THR A 122 14.09 -1.59 -2.36
N PHE A 123 13.69 -0.34 -2.56
CA PHE A 123 14.51 0.72 -3.19
C PHE A 123 14.65 1.91 -2.25
N ILE A 124 15.82 2.54 -2.20
CA ILE A 124 16.00 3.82 -1.50
C ILE A 124 15.98 4.94 -2.54
N VAL A 125 14.97 5.80 -2.47
CA VAL A 125 14.78 6.92 -3.41
C VAL A 125 14.58 8.19 -2.61
N ASN A 126 15.49 9.15 -2.80
CA ASN A 126 15.55 10.40 -2.03
C ASN A 126 15.51 10.16 -0.51
N GLY A 127 16.31 9.22 0.00
CA GLY A 127 16.37 8.83 1.41
C GLY A 127 15.23 7.95 1.92
N ALA A 128 14.09 7.93 1.21
CA ALA A 128 12.93 7.15 1.61
C ALA A 128 12.97 5.74 1.03
N GLU A 129 12.61 4.76 1.85
CA GLU A 129 12.47 3.38 1.40
C GLU A 129 11.11 3.16 0.71
N ARG A 130 11.16 2.57 -0.48
CA ARG A 130 10.03 2.34 -1.37
C ARG A 130 9.95 0.89 -1.83
N VAL A 131 8.75 0.48 -2.20
CA VAL A 131 8.47 -0.82 -2.80
C VAL A 131 7.68 -0.63 -4.09
N ILE A 132 8.00 -1.43 -5.10
CA ILE A 132 7.26 -1.46 -6.35
C ILE A 132 6.24 -2.59 -6.26
N VAL A 133 4.97 -2.22 -6.18
CA VAL A 133 3.86 -3.17 -6.06
C VAL A 133 3.62 -3.84 -7.42
N SER A 134 3.52 -5.17 -7.39
CA SER A 134 3.22 -5.98 -8.58
C SER A 134 1.82 -5.65 -9.10
N GLN A 135 1.68 -5.50 -10.41
CA GLN A 135 0.41 -5.10 -11.03
C GLN A 135 -0.25 -6.29 -11.71
N ILE A 136 -1.53 -6.56 -11.42
CA ILE A 136 -2.33 -7.54 -12.17
C ILE A 136 -3.04 -6.85 -13.34
N VAL A 137 -2.78 -7.33 -14.55
CA VAL A 137 -3.35 -6.80 -15.79
C VAL A 137 -3.93 -7.92 -16.63
N ARG A 138 -4.78 -7.58 -17.60
CA ARG A 138 -5.21 -8.54 -18.62
C ARG A 138 -4.01 -8.96 -19.44
N SER A 139 -3.87 -10.25 -19.67
CA SER A 139 -2.81 -10.78 -20.54
C SER A 139 -3.05 -10.33 -22.00
N PRO A 140 -1.99 -10.10 -22.79
CA PRO A 140 -2.15 -9.93 -24.23
C PRO A 140 -2.72 -11.20 -24.87
N GLY A 141 -3.59 -11.06 -25.86
CA GLY A 141 -4.23 -12.20 -26.52
C GLY A 141 -5.59 -11.85 -27.12
N VAL A 142 -6.33 -12.87 -27.56
CA VAL A 142 -7.70 -12.76 -28.06
C VAL A 142 -8.69 -13.25 -27.00
N TYR A 143 -9.78 -12.51 -26.81
CA TYR A 143 -10.82 -12.82 -25.84
C TYR A 143 -12.20 -12.82 -26.48
N PHE A 144 -12.95 -13.89 -26.28
CA PHE A 144 -14.30 -14.05 -26.81
C PHE A 144 -15.34 -13.89 -25.70
N LYS A 145 -16.31 -13.01 -25.92
CA LYS A 145 -17.39 -12.72 -24.98
C LYS A 145 -18.75 -12.84 -25.66
N ARG A 146 -19.72 -13.38 -24.91
CA ARG A 146 -21.14 -13.38 -25.28
C ARG A 146 -21.87 -12.22 -24.60
N GLU A 147 -22.67 -11.51 -25.37
CA GLU A 147 -23.59 -10.46 -24.91
C GLU A 147 -25.00 -10.79 -25.41
N ILE A 148 -26.02 -10.46 -24.62
CA ILE A 148 -27.42 -10.65 -25.03
C ILE A 148 -27.94 -9.30 -25.50
N SER A 149 -28.43 -9.24 -26.73
CA SER A 149 -29.04 -8.02 -27.26
C SER A 149 -30.34 -7.70 -26.51
N PRO A 150 -30.83 -6.44 -26.56
CA PRO A 150 -32.17 -6.11 -26.05
C PRO A 150 -33.30 -6.94 -26.68
N THR A 151 -33.07 -7.49 -27.87
CA THR A 151 -34.00 -8.38 -28.58
C THR A 151 -33.88 -9.86 -28.18
N GLY A 152 -33.00 -10.20 -27.22
CA GLY A 152 -32.78 -11.56 -26.72
C GLY A 152 -31.83 -12.41 -27.58
N LYS A 153 -31.27 -11.87 -28.67
CA LYS A 153 -30.34 -12.58 -29.56
C LYS A 153 -28.94 -12.61 -28.93
N ARG A 154 -28.26 -13.76 -29.04
CA ARG A 154 -26.85 -13.89 -28.63
C ARG A 154 -25.97 -13.14 -29.63
N LEU A 155 -25.18 -12.21 -29.12
CA LEU A 155 -24.14 -11.51 -29.87
C LEU A 155 -22.78 -11.94 -29.33
N TYR A 156 -21.82 -12.11 -30.22
CA TYR A 156 -20.47 -12.47 -29.85
C TYR A 156 -19.51 -11.34 -30.24
N ASN A 157 -18.49 -11.15 -29.42
CA ASN A 157 -17.39 -10.27 -29.75
C ASN A 157 -16.05 -10.92 -29.40
N ALA A 158 -15.05 -10.67 -30.24
CA ALA A 158 -13.66 -11.00 -30.01
C ALA A 158 -12.87 -9.70 -29.81
N THR A 159 -12.05 -9.62 -28.76
CA THR A 159 -11.17 -8.47 -28.54
C THR A 159 -9.73 -8.95 -28.53
N LEU A 160 -8.93 -8.51 -29.50
CA LEU A 160 -7.48 -8.72 -29.54
C LEU A 160 -6.80 -7.56 -28.80
N ILE A 161 -6.16 -7.89 -27.69
CA ILE A 161 -5.44 -6.96 -26.82
C ILE A 161 -3.94 -7.20 -27.02
N PRO A 162 -3.19 -6.24 -27.60
CA PRO A 162 -1.74 -6.35 -27.68
C PRO A 162 -1.06 -6.01 -26.36
N ASN A 163 0.22 -6.36 -26.25
CA ASN A 163 1.06 -5.83 -25.18
C ASN A 163 1.31 -4.33 -25.39
N ARG A 164 1.51 -3.92 -26.65
CA ARG A 164 1.64 -2.53 -27.10
C ARG A 164 1.05 -2.38 -28.50
N GLY A 165 0.28 -1.32 -28.71
CA GLY A 165 -0.25 -0.96 -30.03
C GLY A 165 -1.77 -0.82 -30.04
N ALA A 166 -2.35 -0.86 -31.24
CA ALA A 166 -3.78 -0.64 -31.45
C ALA A 166 -4.62 -1.84 -31.01
N TRP A 167 -5.78 -1.58 -30.40
CA TRP A 167 -6.72 -2.65 -30.06
C TRP A 167 -7.54 -3.02 -31.29
N LEU A 168 -7.84 -4.30 -31.46
CA LEU A 168 -8.73 -4.75 -32.53
C LEU A 168 -9.93 -5.47 -31.92
N LYS A 169 -11.13 -4.99 -32.21
CA LYS A 169 -12.37 -5.60 -31.73
C LYS A 169 -13.21 -6.07 -32.91
N ILE A 170 -13.62 -7.32 -32.89
CA ILE A 170 -14.49 -7.97 -33.87
C ILE A 170 -15.83 -8.21 -33.17
N GLU A 171 -16.94 -7.81 -33.77
CA GLU A 171 -18.27 -7.92 -33.15
C GLU A 171 -19.35 -8.27 -34.18
N THR A 172 -20.27 -9.15 -33.80
CA THR A 172 -21.49 -9.46 -34.57
C THR A 172 -22.62 -8.52 -34.19
N ASP A 173 -23.41 -8.04 -35.16
CA ASP A 173 -24.66 -7.30 -34.89
C ASP A 173 -25.89 -8.23 -34.85
N ALA A 174 -27.05 -7.65 -34.53
CA ALA A 174 -28.32 -8.40 -34.49
C ALA A 174 -28.76 -8.97 -35.85
N ASN A 175 -28.21 -8.44 -36.95
CA ASN A 175 -28.48 -8.88 -38.32
C ASN A 175 -27.43 -9.87 -38.84
N ASP A 176 -26.58 -10.42 -37.96
CA ASP A 176 -25.49 -11.36 -38.30
C ASP A 176 -24.39 -10.75 -39.19
N ASN A 177 -24.24 -9.43 -39.22
CA ASN A 177 -23.10 -8.79 -39.88
C ASN A 177 -21.91 -8.75 -38.93
N ILE A 178 -20.71 -9.01 -39.46
CA ILE A 178 -19.46 -8.95 -38.71
C ILE A 178 -18.79 -7.59 -38.96
N TYR A 179 -18.50 -6.88 -37.88
CA TYR A 179 -17.74 -5.63 -37.92
C TYR A 179 -16.42 -5.77 -37.21
N VAL A 180 -15.47 -4.94 -37.63
CA VAL A 180 -14.20 -4.72 -36.97
C VAL A 180 -14.09 -3.25 -36.58
N LYS A 181 -13.56 -3.01 -35.38
CA LYS A 181 -13.16 -1.70 -34.87
C LYS A 181 -11.67 -1.74 -34.57
N ILE A 182 -10.95 -0.77 -35.14
CA ILE A 182 -9.53 -0.54 -34.84
C ILE A 182 -9.48 0.64 -33.86
N ASP A 183 -8.95 0.41 -32.66
CA ASP A 183 -9.03 1.30 -31.51
C ASP A 183 -10.49 1.71 -31.18
N LYS A 184 -10.73 3.01 -30.96
CA LYS A 184 -12.04 3.59 -30.65
C LYS A 184 -12.68 4.25 -31.89
N ASN A 185 -12.26 3.83 -33.09
CA ASN A 185 -12.77 4.38 -34.34
C ASN A 185 -14.12 3.76 -34.74
N ARG A 186 -14.66 4.24 -35.86
CA ARG A 186 -15.94 3.78 -36.41
C ARG A 186 -15.87 2.31 -36.84
N LYS A 187 -17.03 1.64 -36.83
CA LYS A 187 -17.18 0.26 -37.33
C LYS A 187 -16.83 0.18 -38.82
N ILE A 188 -16.07 -0.85 -39.17
CA ILE A 188 -15.71 -1.25 -40.53
C ILE A 188 -16.25 -2.67 -40.72
N LEU A 189 -16.68 -3.06 -41.92
CA LEU A 189 -17.07 -4.46 -42.16
C LEU A 189 -15.82 -5.35 -42.11
N ALA A 190 -15.96 -6.57 -41.56
CA ALA A 190 -14.83 -7.50 -41.46
C ALA A 190 -14.28 -7.89 -42.84
N THR A 191 -15.15 -8.04 -43.84
CA THR A 191 -14.78 -8.34 -45.23
C THR A 191 -13.96 -7.23 -45.87
N THR A 192 -14.25 -5.95 -45.55
CA THR A 192 -13.44 -4.81 -46.02
C THR A 192 -12.01 -4.90 -45.46
N LEU A 193 -11.84 -5.30 -44.19
CA LEU A 193 -10.51 -5.51 -43.61
C LEU A 193 -9.78 -6.68 -44.29
N LEU A 194 -10.46 -7.81 -44.51
CA LEU A 194 -9.88 -8.97 -45.18
C LEU A 194 -9.43 -8.64 -46.63
N LYS A 195 -10.25 -7.90 -47.39
CA LYS A 195 -9.90 -7.42 -48.74
C LYS A 195 -8.69 -6.49 -48.72
N ALA A 196 -8.62 -5.58 -47.74
CA ALA A 196 -7.48 -4.67 -47.57
C ALA A 196 -6.17 -5.39 -47.20
N LEU A 197 -6.27 -6.57 -46.57
CA LEU A 197 -5.13 -7.45 -46.29
C LEU A 197 -4.72 -8.32 -47.49
N GLY A 198 -5.45 -8.22 -48.61
CA GLY A 198 -5.15 -8.94 -49.84
C GLY A 198 -5.87 -10.28 -49.99
N ILE A 199 -6.84 -10.60 -49.13
CA ILE A 199 -7.64 -11.83 -49.25
C ILE A 199 -8.78 -11.59 -50.24
N THR A 200 -8.86 -12.43 -51.27
CA THR A 200 -9.91 -12.39 -52.29
C THR A 200 -11.21 -13.03 -51.82
N VAL A 201 -12.34 -12.70 -52.46
CA VAL A 201 -13.64 -13.28 -52.10
C VAL A 201 -13.65 -14.81 -52.24
N SER A 202 -13.01 -15.35 -53.28
CA SER A 202 -12.86 -16.81 -53.47
C SER A 202 -12.03 -17.49 -52.38
N GLU A 203 -11.01 -16.81 -51.86
CA GLU A 203 -10.24 -17.32 -50.71
C GLU A 203 -11.08 -17.26 -49.43
N MET A 204 -11.91 -16.23 -49.23
CA MET A 204 -12.83 -16.18 -48.08
C MET A 204 -13.82 -17.35 -48.10
N GLU A 205 -14.36 -17.73 -49.27
CA GLU A 205 -15.30 -18.86 -49.38
C GLU A 205 -14.66 -20.21 -49.03
N THR A 206 -13.34 -20.35 -49.18
CA THR A 206 -12.60 -21.58 -48.89
C THR A 206 -11.97 -21.59 -47.50
N LEU A 207 -11.63 -20.42 -46.95
CA LEU A 207 -10.98 -20.29 -45.64
C LEU A 207 -11.93 -20.45 -44.45
N PHE A 208 -13.22 -20.13 -44.60
CA PHE A 208 -14.19 -20.16 -43.50
C PHE A 208 -15.12 -21.37 -43.59
N THR A 209 -15.17 -22.18 -42.53
CA THR A 209 -16.03 -23.36 -42.43
C THR A 209 -17.52 -23.04 -42.66
N HIS A 210 -18.02 -21.93 -42.11
CA HIS A 210 -19.39 -21.45 -42.29
C HIS A 210 -19.47 -20.19 -43.18
N ALA A 211 -19.00 -20.30 -44.43
CA ALA A 211 -18.96 -19.18 -45.38
C ALA A 211 -20.33 -18.48 -45.60
N GLU A 212 -21.46 -19.16 -45.41
CA GLU A 212 -22.81 -18.57 -45.50
C GLU A 212 -23.04 -17.44 -44.48
N PHE A 213 -22.44 -17.54 -43.29
CA PHE A 213 -22.54 -16.49 -42.26
C PHE A 213 -21.78 -15.24 -42.70
N LEU A 214 -20.59 -15.43 -43.29
CA LEU A 214 -19.77 -14.34 -43.83
C LEU A 214 -20.42 -13.69 -45.05
N LYS A 215 -21.15 -14.47 -45.87
CA LYS A 215 -21.84 -14.00 -47.08
C LYS A 215 -22.78 -12.83 -46.82
N LYS A 216 -23.53 -12.84 -45.71
CA LYS A 216 -24.39 -11.71 -45.31
C LYS A 216 -23.61 -10.39 -45.15
N THR A 217 -22.40 -10.49 -44.59
CA THR A 217 -21.51 -9.33 -44.43
C THR A 217 -20.94 -8.90 -45.79
N LEU A 218 -20.65 -9.87 -46.65
CA LEU A 218 -20.11 -9.66 -48.00
C LEU A 218 -21.11 -8.98 -48.94
N ASP A 219 -22.40 -9.35 -48.86
CA ASP A 219 -23.50 -8.73 -49.62
C ASP A 219 -23.71 -7.25 -49.24
N LYS A 220 -23.32 -6.86 -48.01
CA LYS A 220 -23.40 -5.49 -47.51
C LYS A 220 -22.15 -4.66 -47.82
N ASP A 221 -21.05 -5.30 -48.17
CA ASP A 221 -19.76 -4.65 -48.38
C ASP A 221 -19.71 -3.99 -49.76
N THR A 222 -19.63 -2.66 -49.77
CA THR A 222 -19.62 -1.87 -51.01
C THR A 222 -18.25 -1.83 -51.69
N THR A 223 -17.21 -2.43 -51.10
CA THR A 223 -15.84 -2.42 -51.66
C THR A 223 -15.61 -3.64 -52.54
N GLU A 224 -15.12 -3.45 -53.77
CA GLU A 224 -14.85 -4.55 -54.70
C GLU A 224 -13.36 -4.91 -54.77
N THR A 225 -12.49 -3.89 -54.80
CA THR A 225 -11.04 -4.08 -54.92
C THR A 225 -10.30 -3.87 -53.59
N THR A 226 -9.07 -4.38 -53.50
CA THR A 226 -8.17 -4.12 -52.36
C THR A 226 -7.92 -2.63 -52.16
N ASP A 227 -7.80 -1.86 -53.24
CA ASP A 227 -7.55 -0.41 -53.17
C ASP A 227 -8.77 0.36 -52.62
N ASP A 228 -9.99 -0.03 -53.04
CA ASP A 228 -11.22 0.55 -52.50
C ASP A 228 -11.35 0.29 -50.99
N ALA A 229 -11.01 -0.93 -50.56
CA ALA A 229 -11.01 -1.32 -49.16
C ALA A 229 -9.97 -0.53 -48.34
N LEU A 230 -8.76 -0.33 -48.87
CA LEU A 230 -7.71 0.48 -48.25
C LEU A 230 -8.13 1.95 -48.11
N ILE A 231 -8.79 2.51 -49.13
CA ILE A 231 -9.32 3.88 -49.11
C ILE A 231 -10.42 4.02 -48.04
N GLU A 232 -11.35 3.05 -47.96
CA GLU A 232 -12.43 3.09 -46.97
C GLU A 232 -11.88 2.99 -45.54
N ILE A 233 -10.91 2.11 -45.29
CA ILE A 233 -10.22 2.02 -43.99
C ILE A 233 -9.54 3.36 -43.66
N TYR A 234 -8.83 3.96 -44.61
CA TYR A 234 -8.16 5.25 -44.40
C TYR A 234 -9.16 6.35 -44.00
N LYS A 235 -10.29 6.47 -44.72
CA LYS A 235 -11.34 7.44 -44.41
C LYS A 235 -11.90 7.30 -42.99
N LYS A 236 -12.01 6.06 -42.47
CA LYS A 236 -12.52 5.80 -41.12
C LYS A 236 -11.47 6.07 -40.04
N LEU A 237 -10.19 5.78 -40.32
CA LEU A 237 -9.09 5.98 -39.37
C LEU A 237 -8.63 7.43 -39.30
N ARG A 238 -8.67 8.17 -40.41
CA ARG A 238 -8.29 9.59 -40.51
C ARG A 238 -9.38 10.40 -41.23
N PRO A 239 -10.48 10.73 -40.52
CA PRO A 239 -11.54 11.53 -41.10
C PRO A 239 -11.04 12.95 -41.40
N GLY A 240 -11.19 13.40 -42.65
CA GLY A 240 -10.82 14.75 -43.10
C GLY A 240 -9.54 14.82 -43.93
N ASP A 241 -8.67 13.81 -43.86
CA ASP A 241 -7.47 13.71 -44.71
C ASP A 241 -7.84 13.17 -46.10
N PRO A 242 -7.18 13.64 -47.18
CA PRO A 242 -7.36 13.06 -48.51
C PRO A 242 -6.93 11.58 -48.50
N ALA A 243 -7.88 10.69 -48.83
CA ALA A 243 -7.67 9.25 -48.78
C ALA A 243 -6.99 8.73 -50.05
N SER A 244 -5.96 7.90 -49.87
CA SER A 244 -5.27 7.17 -50.96
C SER A 244 -5.05 5.71 -50.55
N ALA A 245 -5.04 4.80 -51.52
CA ALA A 245 -4.78 3.39 -51.27
C ALA A 245 -3.38 3.16 -50.64
N ALA A 246 -2.36 3.87 -51.14
CA ALA A 246 -1.00 3.85 -50.57
C ALA A 246 -0.97 4.34 -49.11
N GLY A 247 -1.72 5.41 -48.79
CA GLY A 247 -1.88 5.89 -47.42
C GLY A 247 -2.58 4.86 -46.52
N GLY A 248 -3.63 4.20 -47.02
CA GLY A 248 -4.33 3.12 -46.33
C GLY A 248 -3.42 1.96 -45.97
N ARG A 249 -2.61 1.51 -46.93
CA ARG A 249 -1.64 0.41 -46.75
C ARG A 249 -0.59 0.76 -45.70
N SER A 250 0.02 1.94 -45.82
CA SER A 250 1.02 2.41 -44.87
C SER A 250 0.48 2.53 -43.45
N ILE A 251 -0.78 2.98 -43.27
CA ILE A 251 -1.40 3.04 -41.94
C ILE A 251 -1.64 1.65 -41.37
N LEU A 252 -2.13 0.69 -42.16
CA LEU A 252 -2.35 -0.68 -41.68
C LEU A 252 -1.03 -1.36 -41.30
N GLU A 253 -0.01 -1.25 -42.16
CA GLU A 253 1.34 -1.74 -41.90
C GLU A 253 1.90 -1.14 -40.59
N ALA A 254 1.83 0.18 -40.44
CA ALA A 254 2.28 0.86 -39.23
C ALA A 254 1.49 0.49 -37.97
N ARG A 255 0.23 0.05 -38.11
CA ARG A 255 -0.67 -0.23 -36.97
C ARG A 255 -0.57 -1.66 -36.46
N PHE A 256 -0.33 -2.65 -37.31
CA PHE A 256 -0.38 -4.07 -36.92
C PHE A 256 0.89 -4.86 -37.25
N PHE A 257 1.65 -4.44 -38.26
CA PHE A 257 2.75 -5.23 -38.82
C PHE A 257 4.15 -4.62 -38.56
N ASP A 258 4.22 -3.36 -38.13
CA ASP A 258 5.44 -2.68 -37.71
C ASP A 258 5.80 -3.04 -36.25
N GLU A 259 6.84 -3.86 -36.06
CA GLU A 259 7.32 -4.33 -34.75
C GLU A 259 7.69 -3.19 -33.77
N LYS A 260 8.06 -2.01 -34.31
CA LYS A 260 8.39 -0.85 -33.45
C LYS A 260 7.14 -0.23 -32.83
N LYS A 261 5.98 -0.35 -33.48
CA LYS A 261 4.72 0.27 -33.06
C LYS A 261 3.71 -0.73 -32.50
N TYR A 262 3.79 -1.98 -32.90
CA TYR A 262 2.89 -3.05 -32.50
C TYR A 262 3.66 -4.25 -31.96
N ASP A 263 3.25 -4.73 -30.80
CA ASP A 263 3.86 -5.88 -30.15
C ASP A 263 2.80 -6.63 -29.30
N ILE A 264 2.57 -7.91 -29.60
CA ILE A 264 1.74 -8.80 -28.76
C ILE A 264 2.54 -9.43 -27.61
N GLY A 265 3.88 -9.34 -27.65
CA GLY A 265 4.79 -9.94 -26.71
C GLY A 265 4.86 -11.47 -26.83
N ARG A 266 5.83 -12.07 -26.13
CA ARG A 266 5.99 -13.54 -26.05
C ARG A 266 4.72 -14.21 -25.49
N VAL A 267 4.17 -13.63 -24.43
CA VAL A 267 2.93 -14.11 -23.78
C VAL A 267 1.74 -14.06 -24.75
N GLY A 268 1.56 -12.96 -25.48
CA GLY A 268 0.43 -12.83 -26.40
C GLY A 268 0.51 -13.81 -27.57
N ARG A 269 1.72 -14.04 -28.11
CA ARG A 269 1.94 -15.04 -29.16
C ARG A 269 1.64 -16.45 -28.66
N TYR A 270 2.15 -16.83 -27.48
CA TYR A 270 1.84 -18.10 -26.83
C TYR A 270 0.32 -18.29 -26.64
N LYS A 271 -0.38 -17.27 -26.11
CA LYS A 271 -1.83 -17.34 -25.90
C LYS A 271 -2.65 -17.42 -27.18
N LEU A 272 -2.29 -16.66 -28.22
CA LEU A 272 -2.96 -16.70 -29.51
C LEU A 272 -2.82 -18.10 -30.13
N ASN A 273 -1.59 -18.63 -30.15
CA ASN A 273 -1.32 -19.97 -30.64
C ASN A 273 -2.14 -21.03 -29.91
N LYS A 274 -2.17 -20.98 -28.58
CA LYS A 274 -2.93 -21.92 -27.74
C LYS A 274 -4.45 -21.82 -27.95
N LYS A 275 -5.00 -20.59 -28.01
CA LYS A 275 -6.45 -20.36 -28.14
C LYS A 275 -6.99 -20.66 -29.53
N LEU A 276 -6.23 -20.33 -30.57
CA LEU A 276 -6.64 -20.46 -31.98
C LEU A 276 -6.10 -21.75 -32.64
N GLY A 277 -5.32 -22.57 -31.92
CA GLY A 277 -4.73 -23.79 -32.48
C GLY A 277 -3.66 -23.53 -33.55
N LEU A 278 -2.96 -22.39 -33.47
CA LEU A 278 -1.92 -22.00 -34.44
C LEU A 278 -0.52 -22.43 -33.96
N ASN A 279 0.38 -22.70 -34.91
CA ASN A 279 1.77 -23.08 -34.63
C ASN A 279 2.77 -22.07 -35.22
N LEU A 280 2.58 -20.78 -34.90
CA LEU A 280 3.46 -19.71 -35.35
C LEU A 280 4.67 -19.54 -34.42
N PRO A 281 5.87 -19.19 -34.92
CA PRO A 281 7.06 -19.02 -34.08
C PRO A 281 6.87 -17.97 -32.98
N GLU A 282 7.41 -18.22 -31.78
CA GLU A 282 7.37 -17.25 -30.66
C GLU A 282 8.11 -15.94 -30.96
N THR A 283 9.04 -15.97 -31.91
CA THR A 283 9.75 -14.77 -32.39
C THR A 283 8.84 -13.82 -33.15
N GLN A 284 7.70 -14.29 -33.67
CA GLN A 284 6.73 -13.46 -34.38
C GLN A 284 5.90 -12.64 -33.38
N ARG A 285 6.34 -11.41 -33.12
CA ARG A 285 5.76 -10.50 -32.11
C ARG A 285 4.70 -9.53 -32.64
N THR A 286 4.38 -9.58 -33.92
CA THR A 286 3.26 -8.84 -34.55
C THR A 286 2.09 -9.77 -34.84
N ILE A 287 0.90 -9.23 -35.05
CA ILE A 287 -0.25 -10.00 -35.53
C ILE A 287 -0.01 -10.35 -37.01
N THR A 288 -0.42 -11.56 -37.39
CA THR A 288 -0.39 -12.05 -38.78
C THR A 288 -1.80 -12.07 -39.36
N VAL A 289 -1.88 -12.16 -40.69
CA VAL A 289 -3.17 -12.33 -41.38
C VAL A 289 -3.87 -13.63 -40.93
N GLN A 290 -3.10 -14.69 -40.67
CA GLN A 290 -3.62 -15.97 -40.18
C GLN A 290 -4.30 -15.83 -38.80
N ASP A 291 -3.71 -15.04 -37.90
CA ASP A 291 -4.31 -14.77 -36.58
C ASP A 291 -5.69 -14.11 -36.71
N LEU A 292 -5.85 -13.18 -37.66
CA LEU A 292 -7.09 -12.44 -37.89
C LEU A 292 -8.17 -13.34 -38.49
N VAL A 293 -7.82 -14.15 -39.49
CA VAL A 293 -8.75 -15.12 -40.11
C VAL A 293 -9.22 -16.12 -39.06
N ALA A 294 -8.31 -16.74 -38.31
CA ALA A 294 -8.66 -17.70 -37.26
C ALA A 294 -9.51 -17.07 -36.14
N SER A 295 -9.26 -15.79 -35.79
CA SER A 295 -10.08 -15.07 -34.80
C SER A 295 -11.52 -14.83 -35.29
N ILE A 296 -11.69 -14.50 -36.58
CA ILE A 296 -13.02 -14.34 -37.17
C ILE A 296 -13.71 -15.70 -37.29
N GLU A 297 -12.99 -16.74 -37.68
CA GLU A 297 -13.54 -18.10 -37.79
C GLU A 297 -14.02 -18.61 -36.43
N TYR A 298 -13.20 -18.48 -35.38
CA TYR A 298 -13.60 -18.88 -34.03
C TYR A 298 -14.84 -18.09 -33.55
N LEU A 299 -14.92 -16.78 -33.86
CA LEU A 299 -16.11 -15.98 -33.56
C LEU A 299 -17.37 -16.51 -34.28
N ILE A 300 -17.24 -16.94 -35.53
CA ILE A 300 -18.34 -17.52 -36.30
C ILE A 300 -18.75 -18.86 -35.69
N ASN A 301 -17.81 -19.74 -35.37
CA ASN A 301 -18.05 -21.06 -34.78
C ASN A 301 -18.81 -20.95 -33.44
N LEU A 302 -18.53 -19.93 -32.62
CA LEU A 302 -19.29 -19.65 -31.40
C LEU A 302 -20.78 -19.34 -31.65
N THR A 303 -21.16 -18.85 -32.84
CA THR A 303 -22.58 -18.63 -33.19
C THR A 303 -23.30 -19.95 -33.45
N TYR A 304 -22.57 -21.01 -33.82
CA TYR A 304 -23.04 -22.37 -34.00
C TYR A 304 -22.83 -23.26 -32.75
N ASP A 305 -22.53 -22.63 -31.60
CA ASP A 305 -22.23 -23.31 -30.33
C ASP A 305 -20.99 -24.25 -30.41
N GLU A 306 -20.09 -24.01 -31.37
CA GLU A 306 -18.80 -24.70 -31.52
C GLU A 306 -17.67 -23.87 -30.86
N GLY A 307 -17.27 -24.27 -29.64
CA GLY A 307 -16.20 -23.63 -28.87
C GLY A 307 -16.66 -23.06 -27.52
N SER A 308 -15.77 -22.33 -26.85
CA SER A 308 -16.05 -21.72 -25.54
C SER A 308 -15.69 -20.23 -25.48
N VAL A 309 -16.48 -19.49 -24.69
CA VAL A 309 -16.23 -18.09 -24.33
C VAL A 309 -15.19 -17.99 -23.22
N ASP A 310 -14.54 -16.83 -23.10
CA ASP A 310 -13.51 -16.58 -22.11
C ASP A 310 -14.06 -15.80 -20.90
N ASP A 311 -13.67 -16.23 -19.71
CA ASP A 311 -13.80 -15.42 -18.49
C ASP A 311 -12.57 -14.50 -18.35
N ILE A 312 -12.82 -13.20 -18.38
CA ILE A 312 -11.77 -12.17 -18.31
C ILE A 312 -11.14 -12.09 -16.91
N ASP A 313 -11.84 -12.56 -15.88
CA ASP A 313 -11.42 -12.49 -14.49
C ASP A 313 -10.65 -13.75 -14.04
N HIS A 314 -10.71 -14.83 -14.83
CA HIS A 314 -9.89 -16.02 -14.65
C HIS A 314 -8.38 -15.70 -14.65
N LEU A 315 -7.60 -16.30 -13.75
CA LEU A 315 -6.16 -16.03 -13.65
C LEU A 315 -5.33 -16.59 -14.81
N GLY A 316 -5.86 -17.51 -15.63
CA GLY A 316 -5.24 -17.83 -16.94
C GLY A 316 -5.35 -16.68 -17.96
N ASN A 317 -6.23 -15.71 -17.69
CA ASN A 317 -6.50 -14.55 -18.53
C ASN A 317 -5.93 -13.25 -17.96
N ARG A 318 -5.44 -13.27 -16.72
CA ARG A 318 -4.78 -12.16 -16.05
C ARG A 318 -3.35 -12.53 -15.69
N ARG A 319 -2.42 -11.58 -15.78
CA ARG A 319 -1.01 -11.80 -15.47
C ARG A 319 -0.47 -10.72 -14.56
N ILE A 320 0.56 -11.07 -13.82
CA ILE A 320 1.35 -10.17 -12.99
C ILE A 320 2.44 -9.54 -13.84
N ARG A 321 2.49 -8.20 -13.82
CA ARG A 321 3.65 -7.41 -14.20
C ARG A 321 4.42 -7.10 -12.93
N SER A 322 5.53 -7.81 -12.74
CA SER A 322 6.45 -7.60 -11.63
C SER A 322 7.36 -6.38 -11.88
N VAL A 323 8.14 -6.02 -10.86
CA VAL A 323 9.02 -4.84 -10.85
C VAL A 323 9.92 -4.74 -12.11
N GLY A 324 10.49 -5.85 -12.56
CA GLY A 324 11.39 -5.88 -13.70
C GLY A 324 10.73 -5.46 -15.02
N GLU A 325 9.56 -6.00 -15.33
CA GLU A 325 8.79 -5.62 -16.54
C GLU A 325 8.31 -4.17 -16.45
N LEU A 326 7.89 -3.72 -15.26
CA LEU A 326 7.50 -2.32 -15.05
C LEU A 326 8.66 -1.36 -15.33
N LEU A 327 9.86 -1.67 -14.83
CA LEU A 327 11.07 -0.88 -15.09
C LEU A 327 11.52 -0.99 -16.54
N GLN A 328 11.44 -2.17 -17.16
CA GLN A 328 11.72 -2.37 -18.59
C GLN A 328 10.84 -1.46 -19.45
N ASN A 329 9.55 -1.36 -19.15
CA ASN A 329 8.64 -0.48 -19.86
C ASN A 329 9.01 1.01 -19.70
N GLN A 330 9.44 1.45 -18.51
CA GLN A 330 9.89 2.83 -18.31
C GLN A 330 11.22 3.11 -19.03
N PHE A 331 12.13 2.14 -18.99
CA PHE A 331 13.40 2.21 -19.71
C PHE A 331 13.16 2.36 -21.22
N ARG A 332 12.23 1.58 -21.78
CA ARG A 332 11.77 1.68 -23.18
C ARG A 332 11.25 3.06 -23.54
N VAL A 333 10.38 3.63 -22.70
CA VAL A 333 9.84 4.99 -22.92
C VAL A 333 10.96 6.03 -22.93
N GLY A 334 11.94 5.89 -22.03
CA GLY A 334 13.15 6.70 -22.01
C GLY A 334 13.98 6.56 -23.30
N LEU A 335 14.26 5.32 -23.72
CA LEU A 335 15.01 5.02 -24.94
C LEU A 335 14.32 5.53 -26.20
N SER A 336 12.99 5.43 -26.30
CA SER A 336 12.24 5.96 -27.45
C SER A 336 12.41 7.48 -27.61
N ARG A 337 12.48 8.22 -26.50
CA ARG A 337 12.79 9.66 -26.52
C ARG A 337 14.23 9.91 -26.95
N ILE A 338 15.18 9.08 -26.50
CA ILE A 338 16.58 9.14 -26.93
C ILE A 338 16.71 8.84 -28.43
N GLU A 339 16.05 7.81 -28.94
CA GLU A 339 16.07 7.44 -30.37
C GLU A 339 15.67 8.64 -31.24
N ARG A 340 14.60 9.33 -30.87
CA ARG A 340 14.15 10.53 -31.59
C ARG A 340 15.21 11.63 -31.60
N ILE A 341 15.81 11.93 -30.43
CA ILE A 341 16.85 12.97 -30.31
C ILE A 341 18.09 12.59 -31.12
N VAL A 342 18.49 11.31 -31.09
CA VAL A 342 19.64 10.81 -31.86
C VAL A 342 19.38 10.98 -33.36
N LYS A 343 18.20 10.62 -33.87
CA LYS A 343 17.84 10.81 -35.29
C LYS A 343 17.84 12.27 -35.71
N GLU A 344 17.28 13.15 -34.89
CA GLU A 344 17.28 14.60 -35.13
C GLU A 344 18.73 15.15 -35.17
N ARG A 345 19.58 14.77 -34.21
CA ARG A 345 20.99 15.22 -34.15
C ARG A 345 21.84 14.68 -35.30
N MET A 346 21.68 13.42 -35.68
CA MET A 346 22.37 12.83 -36.84
C MET A 346 22.08 13.59 -38.15
N THR A 347 20.91 14.22 -38.25
CA THR A 347 20.50 14.97 -39.46
C THR A 347 21.00 16.41 -39.44
N LEU A 348 21.13 17.01 -38.25
CA LEU A 348 21.46 18.42 -38.08
C LEU A 348 22.97 18.70 -37.93
N GLN A 349 23.75 17.73 -37.46
CA GLN A 349 25.18 17.91 -37.16
C GLN A 349 26.07 17.37 -38.28
N ASP A 350 27.23 18.00 -38.48
CA ASP A 350 28.21 17.59 -39.49
C ASP A 350 28.84 16.23 -39.16
N SER A 351 28.86 15.33 -40.16
CA SER A 351 29.26 13.92 -40.04
C SER A 351 30.63 13.70 -39.40
N ASP A 352 31.57 14.61 -39.65
CA ASP A 352 32.97 14.42 -39.28
C ASP A 352 33.22 14.67 -37.77
N THR A 353 32.35 15.48 -37.15
CA THR A 353 32.43 15.83 -35.72
C THR A 353 31.58 14.92 -34.82
N LEU A 354 30.81 14.01 -35.43
CA LEU A 354 29.92 13.12 -34.70
C LEU A 354 30.70 12.05 -33.94
N THR A 355 30.37 11.94 -32.66
CA THR A 355 30.80 10.88 -31.75
C THR A 355 29.57 10.31 -31.03
N PRO A 356 29.61 9.04 -30.60
CA PRO A 356 28.51 8.45 -29.83
C PRO A 356 28.10 9.28 -28.60
N LEU A 357 29.07 9.85 -27.89
CA LEU A 357 28.83 10.69 -26.71
C LEU A 357 28.04 11.98 -27.03
N ASN A 358 28.32 12.63 -28.18
CA ASN A 358 27.62 13.85 -28.58
C ASN A 358 26.17 13.58 -29.02
N LEU A 359 25.90 12.39 -29.55
CA LEU A 359 24.57 11.99 -30.01
C LEU A 359 23.63 11.63 -28.86
N LEU A 360 24.16 11.04 -27.79
CA LEU A 360 23.36 10.55 -26.67
C LEU A 360 23.08 11.65 -25.64
N ASN A 361 21.81 11.78 -25.26
CA ASN A 361 21.37 12.61 -24.15
C ASN A 361 20.64 11.72 -23.14
N THR A 362 21.19 11.57 -21.95
CA THR A 362 20.68 10.67 -20.90
C THR A 362 19.50 11.24 -20.12
N LYS A 363 19.28 12.56 -20.17
CA LYS A 363 18.24 13.26 -19.38
C LYS A 363 16.82 12.67 -19.56
N PRO A 364 16.34 12.33 -20.78
CA PRO A 364 14.99 11.79 -20.95
C PRO A 364 14.78 10.43 -20.24
N LEU A 365 15.82 9.60 -20.20
CA LEU A 365 15.76 8.29 -19.54
C LEU A 365 15.75 8.44 -18.02
N VAL A 366 16.68 9.23 -17.48
CA VAL A 366 16.75 9.52 -16.03
C VAL A 366 15.44 10.17 -15.56
N ALA A 367 14.87 11.09 -16.34
CA ALA A 367 13.58 11.71 -16.04
C ALA A 367 12.44 10.68 -15.99
N SER A 368 12.37 9.74 -16.94
CA SER A 368 11.34 8.69 -16.96
C SER A 368 11.43 7.78 -15.73
N LEU A 369 12.64 7.38 -15.33
CA LEU A 369 12.84 6.57 -14.13
C LEU A 369 12.51 7.36 -12.87
N LYS A 370 12.96 8.62 -12.77
CA LYS A 370 12.66 9.49 -11.63
C LYS A 370 11.16 9.76 -11.48
N GLU A 371 10.44 9.94 -12.58
CA GLU A 371 8.99 10.09 -12.60
C GLU A 371 8.29 8.81 -12.12
N PHE A 372 8.73 7.65 -12.59
CA PHE A 372 8.18 6.37 -12.16
C PHE A 372 8.40 6.13 -10.65
N PHE A 373 9.63 6.23 -10.17
CA PHE A 373 9.89 6.02 -8.74
C PHE A 373 9.26 7.11 -7.87
N GLY A 374 9.22 8.36 -8.36
CA GLY A 374 8.74 9.54 -7.64
C GLY A 374 7.23 9.63 -7.49
N SER A 375 6.50 9.39 -8.59
CA SER A 375 5.09 9.78 -8.75
C SER A 375 4.17 8.63 -9.17
N SER A 376 4.70 7.45 -9.50
CA SER A 376 3.86 6.31 -9.88
C SER A 376 3.02 5.80 -8.71
N GLN A 377 1.77 5.43 -8.97
CA GLN A 377 0.91 4.74 -8.01
C GLN A 377 1.47 3.37 -7.56
N LEU A 378 2.33 2.75 -8.39
CA LEU A 378 2.94 1.45 -8.10
C LEU A 378 4.22 1.58 -7.26
N SER A 379 4.88 2.74 -7.28
CA SER A 379 6.05 3.03 -6.44
C SER A 379 5.58 3.66 -5.13
N GLN A 380 5.35 2.82 -4.12
CA GLN A 380 4.76 3.23 -2.86
C GLN A 380 5.82 3.39 -1.78
N PHE A 381 5.58 4.30 -0.84
CA PHE A 381 6.36 4.32 0.41
C PHE A 381 6.21 2.98 1.09
N MET A 382 7.33 2.42 1.53
CA MET A 382 7.32 1.14 2.19
C MET A 382 6.53 1.21 3.49
N ASP A 383 5.70 0.19 3.74
CA ASP A 383 4.90 0.08 4.97
C ASP A 383 5.77 -0.64 6.00
N GLN A 384 6.35 0.12 6.93
CA GLN A 384 7.38 -0.29 7.88
C GLN A 384 6.90 -0.14 9.33
N ILE A 385 5.60 -0.26 9.56
CA ILE A 385 5.07 -0.30 10.93
C ILE A 385 5.72 -1.48 11.67
N ASN A 386 5.72 -2.66 11.06
CA ASN A 386 6.35 -3.88 11.56
C ASN A 386 6.80 -4.80 10.41
N PRO A 387 7.56 -5.88 10.67
CA PRO A 387 8.10 -6.75 9.62
C PRO A 387 7.05 -7.47 8.78
N LEU A 388 5.87 -7.76 9.35
CA LEU A 388 4.78 -8.39 8.60
C LEU A 388 4.16 -7.41 7.62
N ALA A 389 4.00 -6.14 8.01
CA ALA A 389 3.56 -5.07 7.11
C ALA A 389 4.49 -4.95 5.90
N GLU A 390 5.81 -5.02 6.14
CA GLU A 390 6.81 -4.98 5.08
C GLU A 390 6.66 -6.17 4.12
N LEU A 391 6.60 -7.38 4.69
CA LEU A 391 6.54 -8.61 3.91
C LEU A 391 5.27 -8.67 3.05
N THR A 392 4.10 -8.35 3.62
CA THR A 392 2.85 -8.28 2.86
C THR A 392 2.94 -7.22 1.76
N HIS A 393 3.53 -6.05 2.03
CA HIS A 393 3.61 -4.99 1.02
C HIS A 393 4.47 -5.40 -0.19
N LYS A 394 5.55 -6.15 0.02
CA LYS A 394 6.39 -6.72 -1.06
C LYS A 394 5.65 -7.77 -1.90
N ARG A 395 4.70 -8.49 -1.29
CA ARG A 395 3.86 -9.52 -1.93
C ARG A 395 2.48 -9.01 -2.41
N ARG A 396 2.26 -7.70 -2.35
CA ARG A 396 0.98 -7.08 -2.72
C ARG A 396 0.79 -7.09 -4.24
N ILE A 397 -0.45 -7.33 -4.64
CA ILE A 397 -0.90 -7.26 -6.02
C ILE A 397 -1.94 -6.13 -6.14
N SER A 398 -1.77 -5.26 -7.15
CA SER A 398 -2.68 -4.16 -7.44
C SER A 398 -3.27 -4.30 -8.84
N ALA A 399 -4.61 -4.27 -8.95
CA ALA A 399 -5.30 -4.12 -10.23
C ALA A 399 -5.33 -2.67 -10.73
N LEU A 400 -4.92 -1.72 -9.87
CA LEU A 400 -4.86 -0.29 -10.15
C LEU A 400 -3.51 0.10 -10.77
N GLY A 401 -3.44 1.31 -11.33
CA GLY A 401 -2.23 1.92 -11.89
C GLY A 401 -2.24 1.98 -13.42
N PRO A 402 -1.18 2.56 -14.03
CA PRO A 402 -1.08 2.71 -15.48
C PRO A 402 -1.21 1.36 -16.20
N GLY A 403 -2.07 1.26 -17.20
CA GLY A 403 -2.34 0.01 -17.93
C GLY A 403 -3.27 -0.99 -17.21
N GLY A 404 -3.62 -0.74 -15.95
CA GLY A 404 -4.62 -1.48 -15.19
C GLY A 404 -5.99 -0.79 -15.21
N LEU A 405 -6.76 -0.99 -14.13
CA LEU A 405 -8.07 -0.40 -13.94
C LEU A 405 -7.99 0.93 -13.18
N VAL A 406 -8.95 1.81 -13.45
CA VAL A 406 -9.21 3.00 -12.64
C VAL A 406 -10.29 2.66 -11.62
N ARG A 407 -10.11 3.09 -10.37
CA ARG A 407 -11.02 2.76 -9.24
C ARG A 407 -12.50 2.99 -9.55
N GLU A 408 -12.83 4.13 -10.18
CA GLU A 408 -14.21 4.52 -10.52
C GLU A 408 -14.84 3.70 -11.64
N ARG A 409 -14.01 3.05 -12.48
CA ARG A 409 -14.46 2.23 -13.62
C ARG A 409 -14.43 0.73 -13.31
N ALA A 410 -13.94 0.34 -12.14
CA ALA A 410 -13.88 -1.05 -11.73
C ALA A 410 -15.28 -1.51 -11.28
N GLY A 411 -15.87 -2.43 -12.05
CA GLY A 411 -17.14 -3.07 -11.70
C GLY A 411 -17.03 -4.07 -10.57
N PHE A 412 -18.17 -4.60 -10.11
CA PHE A 412 -18.24 -5.57 -9.01
C PHE A 412 -17.53 -6.89 -9.30
N ALA A 413 -17.68 -7.46 -10.50
CA ALA A 413 -17.07 -8.75 -10.86
C ALA A 413 -15.54 -8.81 -10.65
N VAL A 414 -14.83 -7.70 -10.87
CA VAL A 414 -13.37 -7.66 -10.68
C VAL A 414 -12.96 -7.62 -9.21
N ARG A 415 -13.87 -7.24 -8.31
CA ARG A 415 -13.64 -7.18 -6.87
C ARG A 415 -13.98 -8.50 -6.18
N ASP A 416 -14.77 -9.34 -6.85
CA ASP A 416 -15.20 -10.62 -6.31
C ASP A 416 -14.08 -11.66 -6.32
N ILE A 417 -14.26 -12.70 -5.51
CA ILE A 417 -13.32 -13.83 -5.42
C ILE A 417 -13.66 -14.82 -6.53
N HIS A 418 -12.69 -15.11 -7.39
CA HIS A 418 -12.84 -16.09 -8.47
C HIS A 418 -12.25 -17.45 -8.03
N PRO A 419 -12.84 -18.61 -8.39
CA PRO A 419 -12.30 -19.95 -8.05
C PRO A 419 -10.81 -20.16 -8.40
N SER A 420 -10.37 -19.69 -9.58
CA SER A 420 -8.96 -19.68 -9.99
C SER A 420 -7.98 -18.98 -9.01
N HIS A 421 -8.45 -18.16 -8.07
CA HIS A 421 -7.61 -17.54 -7.03
C HIS A 421 -7.05 -18.56 -6.03
N TYR A 422 -7.65 -19.75 -5.91
CA TYR A 422 -7.22 -20.81 -4.99
C TYR A 422 -5.71 -21.09 -5.14
N GLY A 423 -4.96 -20.99 -4.04
CA GLY A 423 -3.50 -21.21 -4.02
C GLY A 423 -2.66 -20.09 -4.63
N ARG A 424 -3.27 -19.05 -5.21
CA ARG A 424 -2.60 -17.98 -5.99
C ARG A 424 -2.74 -16.60 -5.36
N ILE A 425 -3.97 -16.19 -5.09
CA ILE A 425 -4.31 -14.89 -4.47
C ILE A 425 -5.13 -15.18 -3.23
N CYS A 426 -4.76 -14.57 -2.10
CA CYS A 426 -5.49 -14.77 -0.85
C CYS A 426 -6.92 -14.24 -0.97
N PRO A 427 -7.95 -15.04 -0.62
CA PRO A 427 -9.35 -14.60 -0.65
C PRO A 427 -9.74 -13.73 0.55
N VAL A 428 -8.91 -13.69 1.60
CA VAL A 428 -9.20 -13.01 2.87
C VAL A 428 -8.49 -11.66 2.96
N GLU A 429 -7.20 -11.59 2.63
CA GLU A 429 -6.42 -10.35 2.82
C GLU A 429 -6.67 -9.33 1.70
N THR A 430 -7.57 -8.39 1.97
CA THR A 430 -7.84 -7.21 1.15
C THR A 430 -8.18 -6.01 2.05
N PRO A 431 -7.93 -4.75 1.63
CA PRO A 431 -8.43 -3.58 2.36
C PRO A 431 -9.97 -3.58 2.46
N GLU A 432 -10.51 -3.17 3.61
CA GLU A 432 -11.97 -3.05 3.86
C GLU A 432 -12.62 -1.86 3.14
N GLY A 433 -11.80 -0.89 2.69
CA GLY A 433 -12.28 0.37 2.13
C GLY A 433 -12.63 0.31 0.63
N PRO A 434 -12.60 1.44 -0.08
CA PRO A 434 -13.02 1.53 -1.50
C PRO A 434 -12.14 0.71 -2.46
N ASN A 435 -11.02 0.17 -1.99
CA ASN A 435 -10.09 -0.66 -2.75
C ASN A 435 -10.29 -2.17 -2.52
N ALA A 436 -11.35 -2.58 -1.80
CA ALA A 436 -11.67 -3.99 -1.59
C ALA A 436 -11.73 -4.77 -2.92
N GLY A 437 -11.02 -5.90 -2.99
CA GLY A 437 -10.89 -6.76 -4.18
C GLY A 437 -9.98 -6.22 -5.29
N LEU A 438 -9.61 -4.94 -5.26
CA LEU A 438 -8.67 -4.34 -6.24
C LEU A 438 -7.22 -4.44 -5.80
N ILE A 439 -6.99 -4.61 -4.50
CA ILE A 439 -5.68 -4.83 -3.90
C ILE A 439 -5.77 -6.13 -3.12
N GLY A 440 -4.93 -7.09 -3.48
CA GLY A 440 -4.83 -8.37 -2.78
C GLY A 440 -3.37 -8.70 -2.45
N SER A 441 -3.16 -9.85 -1.83
CA SER A 441 -1.84 -10.41 -1.54
C SER A 441 -1.67 -11.75 -2.23
N LEU A 442 -0.44 -12.06 -2.66
CA LEU A 442 -0.11 -13.42 -3.08
C LEU A 442 -0.33 -14.41 -1.93
N ALA A 443 -0.84 -15.59 -2.27
CA ALA A 443 -0.92 -16.69 -1.32
C ALA A 443 0.48 -17.16 -0.89
N THR A 444 0.58 -17.93 0.19
CA THR A 444 1.86 -18.33 0.81
C THR A 444 2.80 -19.04 -0.16
N HIS A 445 2.27 -20.02 -0.90
CA HIS A 445 3.05 -20.89 -1.80
C HIS A 445 3.06 -20.42 -3.27
N ALA A 446 2.37 -19.32 -3.57
CA ALA A 446 2.21 -18.82 -4.93
C ALA A 446 3.56 -18.33 -5.51
N LYS A 447 3.83 -18.75 -6.76
CA LYS A 447 4.96 -18.30 -7.57
C LYS A 447 4.48 -17.57 -8.83
N VAL A 448 5.34 -16.76 -9.42
CA VAL A 448 5.08 -16.12 -10.72
C VAL A 448 6.08 -16.67 -11.72
N ASN A 449 5.58 -17.25 -12.81
CA ASN A 449 6.42 -17.80 -13.87
C ASN A 449 6.91 -16.72 -14.85
N ASP A 450 7.74 -17.14 -15.82
CA ASP A 450 8.37 -16.24 -16.80
C ASP A 450 7.37 -15.49 -17.69
N TYR A 451 6.16 -16.04 -17.89
CA TYR A 451 5.09 -15.37 -18.63
C TYR A 451 4.28 -14.40 -17.75
N GLY A 452 4.49 -14.41 -16.45
CA GLY A 452 3.78 -13.60 -15.46
C GLY A 452 2.47 -14.23 -14.96
N PHE A 453 2.19 -15.51 -15.23
CA PHE A 453 1.06 -16.21 -14.62
C PHE A 453 1.42 -16.66 -13.21
N ILE A 454 0.40 -16.73 -12.34
CA ILE A 454 0.58 -17.18 -10.97
C ILE A 454 0.39 -18.70 -10.93
N GLU A 455 1.34 -19.40 -10.34
CA GLU A 455 1.34 -20.85 -10.18
C GLU A 455 1.18 -21.23 -8.70
N SER A 456 0.54 -22.37 -8.46
CA SER A 456 0.41 -22.98 -7.14
C SER A 456 0.98 -24.40 -7.18
N PRO A 457 1.71 -24.85 -6.14
CA PRO A 457 2.22 -26.20 -6.05
C PRO A 457 1.15 -27.21 -5.62
N PHE A 458 1.24 -28.44 -6.14
CA PHE A 458 0.40 -29.58 -5.77
C PHE A 458 1.22 -30.89 -5.76
N PHE A 459 0.86 -31.85 -4.91
CA PHE A 459 1.41 -33.20 -4.95
C PHE A 459 0.69 -34.04 -6.01
N ALA A 460 1.46 -34.78 -6.81
CA ALA A 460 0.89 -35.75 -7.75
C ALA A 460 0.29 -36.94 -7.00
N VAL A 461 -0.88 -37.39 -7.45
CA VAL A 461 -1.56 -38.59 -6.95
C VAL A 461 -1.47 -39.69 -8.01
N LYS A 462 -0.96 -40.87 -7.63
CA LYS A 462 -0.83 -42.03 -8.52
C LYS A 462 -1.61 -43.19 -7.90
N ASP A 463 -2.61 -43.68 -8.62
CA ASP A 463 -3.48 -44.78 -8.20
C ASP A 463 -4.11 -44.58 -6.80
N GLY A 464 -4.52 -43.35 -6.48
CA GLY A 464 -5.11 -42.99 -5.18
C GLY A 464 -4.11 -42.79 -4.04
N VAL A 465 -2.80 -42.85 -4.32
CA VAL A 465 -1.71 -42.62 -3.36
C VAL A 465 -1.02 -41.29 -3.63
N VAL A 466 -0.88 -40.47 -2.58
CA VAL A 466 -0.21 -39.16 -2.66
C VAL A 466 1.31 -39.34 -2.66
N THR A 467 1.98 -38.76 -3.67
CA THR A 467 3.45 -38.80 -3.80
C THR A 467 4.12 -37.54 -3.23
N ASP A 468 5.46 -37.52 -3.15
CA ASP A 468 6.24 -36.33 -2.79
C ASP A 468 6.62 -35.46 -4.01
N GLU A 469 6.16 -35.82 -5.20
CA GLU A 469 6.45 -35.08 -6.43
C GLU A 469 5.57 -33.82 -6.48
N VAL A 470 6.21 -32.64 -6.41
CA VAL A 470 5.54 -31.33 -6.44
C VAL A 470 5.53 -30.75 -7.85
N HIS A 471 4.33 -30.45 -8.35
CA HIS A 471 4.13 -29.76 -9.63
C HIS A 471 3.51 -28.38 -9.39
N TYR A 472 4.12 -27.36 -10.00
CA TYR A 472 3.55 -26.02 -10.06
C TYR A 472 2.61 -25.94 -11.26
N LEU A 473 1.34 -25.60 -11.02
CA LEU A 473 0.31 -25.54 -12.05
C LEU A 473 -0.23 -24.12 -12.21
N THR A 474 -0.34 -23.68 -13.45
CA THR A 474 -1.06 -22.45 -13.82
C THR A 474 -2.58 -22.66 -13.73
N ALA A 475 -3.35 -21.58 -13.66
CA ALA A 475 -4.81 -21.69 -13.50
C ALA A 475 -5.51 -22.41 -14.66
N ASP A 476 -5.00 -22.28 -15.89
CA ASP A 476 -5.57 -22.92 -17.09
C ASP A 476 -5.18 -24.39 -17.24
N GLU A 477 -4.00 -24.80 -16.75
CA GLU A 477 -3.64 -26.22 -16.65
C GLU A 477 -4.50 -26.94 -15.61
N GLU A 478 -4.70 -26.27 -14.48
CA GLU A 478 -5.46 -26.76 -13.33
C GLU A 478 -6.92 -27.10 -13.65
N ASP A 479 -7.59 -26.28 -14.50
CA ASP A 479 -9.00 -26.50 -14.86
C ASP A 479 -9.26 -27.87 -15.52
N ASN A 480 -8.25 -28.47 -16.16
CA ASN A 480 -8.37 -29.76 -16.83
C ASN A 480 -8.03 -30.95 -15.94
N LEU A 481 -7.68 -30.71 -14.67
CA LEU A 481 -7.24 -31.70 -13.71
C LEU A 481 -8.21 -31.75 -12.51
N ARG A 482 -8.34 -32.91 -11.87
CA ARG A 482 -9.11 -33.06 -10.64
C ARG A 482 -8.20 -32.85 -9.45
N ILE A 483 -8.41 -31.73 -8.75
CA ILE A 483 -7.57 -31.33 -7.61
C ILE A 483 -8.34 -31.45 -6.31
N ALA A 484 -7.81 -32.27 -5.41
CA ALA A 484 -8.28 -32.38 -4.04
C ALA A 484 -7.64 -31.31 -3.13
N PRO A 485 -8.35 -30.87 -2.07
CA PRO A 485 -7.80 -29.93 -1.10
C PRO A 485 -6.75 -30.60 -0.20
N ALA A 486 -5.91 -29.80 0.47
CA ALA A 486 -4.78 -30.31 1.25
C ALA A 486 -5.18 -30.91 2.62
N ASP A 487 -6.39 -30.63 3.09
CA ASP A 487 -6.96 -31.02 4.39
C ASP A 487 -7.69 -32.37 4.36
N LEU A 488 -7.47 -33.18 3.31
CA LEU A 488 -8.04 -34.53 3.26
C LEU A 488 -7.34 -35.48 4.25
N GLU A 489 -8.15 -36.31 4.90
CA GLU A 489 -7.65 -37.43 5.70
C GLU A 489 -6.97 -38.48 4.80
N LEU A 490 -5.73 -38.82 5.14
CA LEU A 490 -4.93 -39.85 4.49
C LEU A 490 -4.70 -41.04 5.44
N ASN A 491 -4.51 -42.22 4.87
CA ASN A 491 -4.02 -43.39 5.60
C ASN A 491 -2.51 -43.29 5.88
N GLU A 492 -1.96 -44.15 6.73
CA GLU A 492 -0.52 -44.17 7.06
C GLU A 492 0.38 -44.40 5.82
N ASP A 493 -0.13 -45.09 4.80
CA ASP A 493 0.54 -45.33 3.52
C ASP A 493 0.36 -44.17 2.51
N ARG A 494 -0.27 -43.07 2.92
CA ARG A 494 -0.62 -41.89 2.11
C ARG A 494 -1.65 -42.15 1.01
N SER A 495 -2.40 -43.26 1.08
CA SER A 495 -3.60 -43.42 0.28
C SER A 495 -4.74 -42.56 0.80
N ILE A 496 -5.60 -42.08 -0.10
CA ILE A 496 -6.80 -41.31 0.27
C ILE A 496 -7.76 -42.22 1.04
N LYS A 497 -8.17 -41.78 2.25
CA LYS A 497 -8.96 -42.62 3.17
C LYS A 497 -10.38 -42.93 2.67
N TYR A 498 -11.04 -41.94 2.08
CA TYR A 498 -12.44 -42.06 1.65
C TYR A 498 -12.54 -42.34 0.13
N PRO A 499 -13.50 -43.17 -0.31
CA PRO A 499 -13.63 -43.54 -1.73
C PRO A 499 -14.09 -42.37 -2.62
N TYR A 500 -14.86 -41.43 -2.07
CA TYR A 500 -15.29 -40.22 -2.74
C TYR A 500 -14.81 -39.01 -1.94
N VAL A 501 -14.11 -38.10 -2.61
CA VAL A 501 -13.54 -36.90 -2.00
C VAL A 501 -13.95 -35.64 -2.77
N PRO A 502 -14.06 -34.49 -2.08
CA PRO A 502 -14.27 -33.22 -2.76
C PRO A 502 -13.07 -32.89 -3.64
N CYS A 503 -13.35 -32.52 -4.88
CA CYS A 503 -12.36 -32.12 -5.87
C CYS A 503 -12.86 -30.91 -6.64
N ARG A 504 -11.91 -30.04 -7.02
CA ARG A 504 -12.16 -28.96 -7.96
C ARG A 504 -11.85 -29.44 -9.37
N TYR A 505 -12.76 -29.20 -10.30
CA TYR A 505 -12.62 -29.53 -11.71
C TYR A 505 -13.34 -28.47 -12.55
N ARG A 506 -12.65 -27.87 -13.52
CA ARG A 506 -13.18 -26.76 -14.36
C ARG A 506 -13.84 -25.65 -13.56
N SER A 507 -13.15 -25.17 -12.52
CA SER A 507 -13.64 -24.14 -11.60
C SER A 507 -14.93 -24.48 -10.80
N GLU A 508 -15.41 -25.72 -10.84
CA GLU A 508 -16.54 -26.21 -10.02
C GLU A 508 -16.08 -27.14 -8.90
N PHE A 509 -16.80 -27.14 -7.77
CA PHE A 509 -16.59 -28.08 -6.67
C PHE A 509 -17.49 -29.30 -6.85
N THR A 510 -16.90 -30.48 -7.00
CA THR A 510 -17.60 -31.74 -7.26
C THR A 510 -17.06 -32.87 -6.39
N MET A 511 -17.80 -33.95 -6.22
CA MET A 511 -17.28 -35.17 -5.57
C MET A 511 -16.68 -36.08 -6.66
N SER A 512 -15.45 -36.55 -6.44
CA SER A 512 -14.76 -37.46 -7.35
C SER A 512 -14.29 -38.73 -6.63
N GLU A 513 -14.19 -39.83 -7.37
CA GLU A 513 -13.59 -41.07 -6.87
C GLU A 513 -12.09 -40.85 -6.57
N ALA A 514 -11.59 -41.38 -5.46
CA ALA A 514 -10.20 -41.23 -5.02
C ALA A 514 -9.17 -41.59 -6.10
N ASN A 515 -9.46 -42.64 -6.90
CA ASN A 515 -8.57 -43.10 -7.98
C ASN A 515 -8.53 -42.16 -9.19
N ARG A 516 -9.46 -41.20 -9.30
CA ARG A 516 -9.51 -40.22 -10.39
C ARG A 516 -8.91 -38.87 -10.00
N VAL A 517 -8.46 -38.73 -8.75
CA VAL A 517 -7.79 -37.52 -8.29
C VAL A 517 -6.40 -37.49 -8.91
N ASP A 518 -6.09 -36.38 -9.60
CA ASP A 518 -4.80 -36.22 -10.27
C ASP A 518 -3.78 -35.58 -9.33
N PHE A 519 -4.23 -34.60 -8.53
CA PHE A 519 -3.39 -33.80 -7.64
C PHE A 519 -4.07 -33.48 -6.32
N ILE A 520 -3.27 -33.22 -5.28
CA ILE A 520 -3.73 -32.74 -3.97
C ILE A 520 -2.91 -31.52 -3.55
N GLY A 521 -3.53 -30.58 -2.82
CA GLY A 521 -2.83 -29.43 -2.26
C GLY A 521 -1.63 -29.79 -1.37
N VAL A 522 -0.60 -28.93 -1.35
CA VAL A 522 0.62 -29.23 -0.57
C VAL A 522 0.48 -28.93 0.93
N SER A 523 -0.36 -27.98 1.27
CA SER A 523 -0.56 -27.52 2.65
C SER A 523 -1.90 -26.80 2.77
N PRO A 524 -2.66 -26.95 3.88
CA PRO A 524 -3.92 -26.24 4.08
C PRO A 524 -3.77 -24.71 4.01
N ILE A 525 -2.62 -24.18 4.44
CA ILE A 525 -2.35 -22.72 4.39
C ILE A 525 -2.01 -22.20 3.00
N GLN A 526 -1.90 -23.06 1.98
CA GLN A 526 -1.56 -22.65 0.61
C GLN A 526 -2.53 -21.63 0.01
N ILE A 527 -3.78 -21.61 0.49
CA ILE A 527 -4.86 -20.73 0.01
C ILE A 527 -4.76 -19.31 0.56
N PHE A 528 -4.06 -19.12 1.67
CA PHE A 528 -4.04 -17.88 2.43
C PHE A 528 -2.75 -17.10 2.17
N SER A 529 -2.74 -15.81 2.51
CA SER A 529 -1.53 -15.00 2.54
C SER A 529 -0.74 -15.25 3.82
N VAL A 530 0.51 -14.78 3.86
CA VAL A 530 1.36 -14.88 5.05
C VAL A 530 0.71 -14.28 6.30
N ALA A 531 0.06 -13.11 6.18
CA ALA A 531 -0.58 -12.45 7.32
C ALA A 531 -1.80 -13.23 7.83
N THR A 532 -2.59 -13.79 6.92
CA THR A 532 -3.77 -14.60 7.25
C THR A 532 -3.36 -15.93 7.90
N SER A 533 -2.31 -16.59 7.40
CA SER A 533 -1.77 -17.83 7.97
C SER A 533 -1.09 -17.70 9.34
N LEU A 534 -1.00 -16.49 9.91
CA LEU A 534 -0.51 -16.24 11.28
C LEU A 534 -1.64 -16.19 12.33
N ILE A 535 -2.90 -16.35 11.90
CA ILE A 535 -4.06 -16.46 12.77
C ILE A 535 -4.22 -17.94 13.14
N PRO A 536 -4.01 -18.35 14.41
CA PRO A 536 -4.29 -19.71 14.84
C PRO A 536 -5.81 -19.96 14.80
N PHE A 537 -6.25 -21.20 14.65
CA PHE A 537 -7.69 -21.55 14.65
C PHE A 537 -8.54 -20.75 13.64
N ILE A 538 -7.95 -20.39 12.50
CA ILE A 538 -8.59 -19.54 11.50
C ILE A 538 -9.85 -20.16 10.89
N GLU A 539 -9.90 -21.49 10.82
CA GLU A 539 -11.07 -22.27 10.38
C GLU A 539 -12.33 -22.03 11.24
N HIS A 540 -12.17 -21.48 12.46
CA HIS A 540 -13.25 -21.14 13.38
C HIS A 540 -13.66 -19.65 13.33
N ASP A 541 -13.11 -18.88 12.40
CA ASP A 541 -13.40 -17.46 12.22
C ASP A 541 -14.15 -17.18 10.92
N ASP A 542 -15.18 -16.32 10.99
CA ASP A 542 -15.80 -15.73 9.80
C ASP A 542 -14.78 -14.96 8.95
N ALA A 543 -14.89 -15.07 7.63
CA ALA A 543 -13.95 -14.48 6.69
C ALA A 543 -13.78 -12.97 6.87
N ASN A 544 -14.84 -12.24 7.25
CA ASN A 544 -14.74 -10.79 7.49
C ASN A 544 -13.88 -10.48 8.72
N ARG A 545 -13.92 -11.34 9.74
CA ARG A 545 -13.11 -11.19 10.96
C ARG A 545 -11.67 -11.61 10.73
N ALA A 546 -11.45 -12.69 9.98
CA ALA A 546 -10.11 -13.08 9.54
C ALA A 546 -9.45 -11.98 8.67
N LEU A 547 -10.21 -11.32 7.79
CA LEU A 547 -9.77 -10.17 6.99
C LEU A 547 -9.34 -9.01 7.89
N MET A 548 -10.19 -8.64 8.84
CA MET A 548 -9.90 -7.60 9.83
C MET A 548 -8.64 -7.94 10.64
N GLY A 549 -8.53 -9.18 11.12
CA GLY A 549 -7.37 -9.69 11.86
C GLY A 549 -6.07 -9.61 11.07
N SER A 550 -6.08 -10.09 9.83
CA SER A 550 -4.94 -10.03 8.90
C SER A 550 -4.49 -8.58 8.67
N ASN A 551 -5.43 -7.66 8.45
CA ASN A 551 -5.15 -6.25 8.23
C ASN A 551 -4.62 -5.55 9.49
N MET A 552 -5.11 -5.89 10.68
CA MET A 552 -4.70 -5.25 11.93
C MET A 552 -3.35 -5.76 12.45
N GLN A 553 -2.96 -7.00 12.17
CA GLN A 553 -1.61 -7.48 12.46
C GLN A 553 -0.54 -6.60 11.77
N ARG A 554 -0.80 -6.12 10.55
CA ARG A 554 0.09 -5.18 9.82
C ARG A 554 0.16 -3.79 10.46
N GLN A 555 -0.81 -3.43 11.30
CA GLN A 555 -0.88 -2.14 11.98
C GLN A 555 -0.27 -2.18 13.39
N SER A 556 0.23 -3.34 13.84
CA SER A 556 0.79 -3.49 15.19
C SER A 556 2.12 -2.75 15.34
N VAL A 557 2.25 -1.91 16.36
CA VAL A 557 3.48 -1.15 16.61
C VAL A 557 4.55 -2.02 17.30
N PRO A 558 5.84 -1.83 17.00
CA PRO A 558 6.91 -2.52 17.70
C PRO A 558 6.98 -2.08 19.16
N LEU A 559 6.87 -3.06 20.05
CA LEU A 559 6.94 -2.85 21.49
C LEU A 559 8.40 -2.75 21.95
N LEU A 560 8.63 -2.03 23.04
CA LEU A 560 9.96 -1.86 23.65
C LEU A 560 10.56 -3.20 24.09
N ILE A 561 9.71 -4.04 24.68
CA ILE A 561 10.00 -5.41 25.07
C ILE A 561 9.12 -6.30 24.19
N THR A 562 9.70 -7.12 23.33
CA THR A 562 8.97 -8.08 22.49
C THR A 562 8.70 -9.36 23.27
N ASP A 563 7.69 -10.12 22.86
CA ASP A 563 7.43 -11.47 23.37
C ASP A 563 6.78 -12.32 22.28
N ARG A 564 7.19 -13.57 22.18
CA ARG A 564 6.67 -14.50 21.16
C ARG A 564 5.27 -14.97 21.57
N PRO A 565 4.34 -15.21 20.62
CA PRO A 565 3.00 -15.67 20.98
C PRO A 565 3.05 -17.08 21.59
N VAL A 566 2.36 -17.29 22.72
CA VAL A 566 2.25 -18.62 23.37
C VAL A 566 1.54 -19.63 22.48
N VAL A 567 0.55 -19.18 21.71
CA VAL A 567 -0.11 -19.97 20.67
C VAL A 567 0.27 -19.37 19.32
N GLY A 568 1.08 -20.08 18.54
CA GLY A 568 1.52 -19.66 17.20
C GLY A 568 1.10 -20.65 16.13
N THR A 569 1.38 -20.36 14.86
CA THR A 569 1.09 -21.26 13.73
C THR A 569 2.33 -21.97 13.18
N GLY A 570 3.53 -21.57 13.62
CA GLY A 570 4.82 -22.08 13.14
C GLY A 570 5.41 -21.23 12.00
N LEU A 571 4.60 -20.40 11.35
CA LEU A 571 5.02 -19.53 10.25
C LEU A 571 5.84 -18.31 10.73
N GLU A 572 5.77 -17.96 12.02
CA GLU A 572 6.38 -16.76 12.61
C GLU A 572 7.88 -16.67 12.34
N LYS A 573 8.59 -17.81 12.44
CA LYS A 573 10.03 -17.89 12.21
C LYS A 573 10.40 -17.59 10.76
N ARG A 574 9.61 -18.14 9.82
CA ARG A 574 9.84 -17.92 8.39
C ARG A 574 9.48 -16.49 7.98
N ALA A 575 8.36 -15.96 8.48
CA ALA A 575 7.94 -14.58 8.24
C ALA A 575 8.97 -13.56 8.75
N ALA A 576 9.52 -13.76 9.96
CA ALA A 576 10.56 -12.90 10.51
C ALA A 576 11.84 -12.93 9.66
N LYS A 577 12.30 -14.12 9.26
CA LYS A 577 13.51 -14.28 8.43
C LYS A 577 13.36 -13.64 7.06
N ASP A 578 12.31 -13.97 6.32
CA ASP A 578 12.13 -13.52 4.93
C ASP A 578 11.74 -12.03 4.83
N SER A 579 11.27 -11.42 5.92
CA SER A 579 11.06 -9.95 5.98
C SER A 579 12.36 -9.15 5.78
N GLY A 580 13.51 -9.72 6.17
CA GLY A 580 14.81 -9.03 6.22
C GLY A 580 14.97 -8.10 7.43
N MET A 581 14.13 -8.22 8.47
CA MET A 581 14.25 -7.45 9.71
C MET A 581 15.29 -8.05 10.68
N VAL A 582 15.38 -9.38 10.75
CA VAL A 582 16.37 -10.07 11.59
C VAL A 582 17.73 -10.12 10.89
N ALA A 583 18.82 -10.10 11.66
CA ALA A 583 20.15 -10.33 11.11
C ALA A 583 20.41 -11.84 11.06
N VAL A 584 20.89 -12.33 9.92
CA VAL A 584 21.25 -13.74 9.72
C VAL A 584 22.75 -13.92 9.53
N ALA A 585 23.29 -15.04 9.98
CA ALA A 585 24.69 -15.39 9.78
C ALA A 585 24.98 -15.61 8.27
N PRO A 586 25.97 -14.91 7.69
CA PRO A 586 26.30 -15.05 6.27
C PRO A 586 27.10 -16.33 5.96
N CYS A 587 27.75 -16.90 6.96
CA CYS A 587 28.61 -18.07 6.84
C CYS A 587 28.52 -18.96 8.08
N ASP A 588 28.99 -20.20 7.96
CA ASP A 588 29.26 -21.08 9.09
C ASP A 588 30.48 -20.57 9.85
N GLY A 589 30.39 -20.48 11.17
CA GLY A 589 31.52 -20.02 11.98
C GLY A 589 31.24 -19.99 13.47
N THR A 590 32.20 -19.42 14.20
CA THR A 590 32.08 -19.18 15.65
C THR A 590 31.97 -17.69 15.90
N VAL A 591 31.06 -17.30 16.78
CA VAL A 591 30.90 -15.91 17.22
C VAL A 591 32.09 -15.55 18.10
N GLU A 592 32.92 -14.62 17.65
CA GLU A 592 34.12 -14.21 18.37
C GLU A 592 33.83 -13.08 19.36
N LYS A 593 32.97 -12.14 18.96
CA LYS A 593 32.65 -10.95 19.74
C LYS A 593 31.27 -10.43 19.42
N VAL A 594 30.50 -10.12 20.45
CA VAL A 594 29.18 -9.49 20.38
C VAL A 594 29.21 -8.17 21.14
N VAL A 595 28.85 -7.08 20.45
CA VAL A 595 28.57 -5.78 21.08
C VAL A 595 27.17 -5.31 20.68
N GLY A 596 26.66 -4.28 21.35
CA GLY A 596 25.28 -3.81 21.13
C GLY A 596 24.98 -3.34 19.70
N GLU A 597 26.00 -2.98 18.93
CA GLU A 597 25.90 -2.42 17.58
C GLU A 597 26.51 -3.32 16.49
N GLU A 598 27.28 -4.35 16.86
CA GLU A 598 28.06 -5.14 15.91
C GLU A 598 28.23 -6.59 16.40
N ILE A 599 28.24 -7.53 15.45
CA ILE A 599 28.54 -8.95 15.70
C ILE A 599 29.71 -9.36 14.80
N TYR A 600 30.66 -10.08 15.37
CA TYR A 600 31.85 -10.59 14.68
C TYR A 600 31.79 -12.12 14.61
N ILE A 601 31.78 -12.66 13.40
CA ILE A 601 31.76 -14.10 13.15
C ILE A 601 33.06 -14.48 12.42
N ARG A 602 33.77 -15.46 12.97
CA ARG A 602 34.96 -16.03 12.33
C ARG A 602 34.57 -17.32 11.61
N ASP A 603 34.79 -17.35 10.31
CA ASP A 603 34.49 -18.53 9.50
C ASP A 603 35.56 -19.63 9.64
N LYS A 604 35.30 -20.77 9.00
CA LYS A 604 36.24 -21.92 8.97
C LYS A 604 37.56 -21.60 8.26
N GLU A 605 37.60 -20.54 7.43
CA GLU A 605 38.80 -20.06 6.71
C GLU A 605 39.56 -18.98 7.50
N ASN A 606 39.21 -18.73 8.76
CA ASN A 606 39.75 -17.67 9.62
C ASN A 606 39.51 -16.23 9.12
N LYS A 607 38.55 -16.02 8.21
CA LYS A 607 38.12 -14.68 7.81
C LYS A 607 37.06 -14.15 8.78
N LEU A 608 37.24 -12.90 9.18
CA LEU A 608 36.35 -12.20 10.10
C LEU A 608 35.26 -11.46 9.33
N HIS A 609 34.00 -11.78 9.62
CA HIS A 609 32.82 -11.13 9.07
C HIS A 609 32.22 -10.21 10.13
N ARG A 610 32.19 -8.90 9.85
CA ARG A 610 31.57 -7.88 10.71
C ARG A 610 30.15 -7.60 10.24
N ILE A 611 29.19 -7.65 11.16
CA ILE A 611 27.77 -7.43 10.89
C ILE A 611 27.32 -6.24 11.72
N GLN A 612 26.93 -5.15 11.04
CA GLN A 612 26.43 -3.93 11.67
C GLN A 612 24.93 -4.09 11.99
N LEU A 613 24.54 -3.75 13.22
CA LEU A 613 23.15 -3.78 13.67
C LEU A 613 22.51 -2.39 13.57
N MET A 614 21.23 -2.36 13.17
CA MET A 614 20.44 -1.12 13.14
C MET A 614 20.00 -0.73 14.56
N LYS A 615 20.37 0.45 15.04
CA LYS A 615 20.05 0.94 16.40
C LYS A 615 19.22 2.21 16.35
N TYR A 616 18.03 2.17 16.95
CA TYR A 616 17.11 3.32 17.05
C TYR A 616 16.91 4.06 15.72
N VAL A 617 16.76 3.30 14.64
CA VAL A 617 16.53 3.85 13.30
C VAL A 617 15.05 4.17 13.14
N ARG A 618 14.75 5.36 12.63
CA ARG A 618 13.37 5.77 12.30
C ARG A 618 12.86 4.99 11.09
N SER A 619 11.66 4.44 11.18
CA SER A 619 10.93 3.87 10.03
C SER A 619 10.17 4.96 9.25
N ASN A 620 9.59 4.59 8.10
CA ASN A 620 8.71 5.48 7.34
C ASN A 620 7.46 5.96 8.11
N GLN A 621 6.97 5.19 9.09
CA GLN A 621 5.79 5.49 9.91
C GLN A 621 6.17 5.94 11.33
N ASP A 622 7.37 6.49 11.50
CA ASP A 622 7.87 7.04 12.77
C ASP A 622 7.98 6.02 13.92
N THR A 623 7.90 4.73 13.63
CA THR A 623 8.21 3.65 14.58
C THR A 623 9.73 3.45 14.70
N CYS A 624 10.15 2.73 15.75
CA CYS A 624 11.55 2.45 16.02
C CYS A 624 11.99 1.07 15.48
N ILE A 625 12.98 1.07 14.59
CA ILE A 625 13.71 -0.12 14.16
C ILE A 625 14.95 -0.26 15.05
N ASN A 626 15.01 -1.34 15.84
CA ASN A 626 16.10 -1.60 16.75
C ASN A 626 16.44 -3.09 16.77
N GLN A 627 17.67 -3.43 16.38
CA GLN A 627 18.20 -4.78 16.41
C GLN A 627 18.95 -5.07 17.70
N LYS A 628 18.79 -6.29 18.22
CA LYS A 628 19.39 -6.77 19.47
C LYS A 628 20.05 -8.13 19.19
N PRO A 629 21.34 -8.31 19.52
CA PRO A 629 21.99 -9.60 19.36
C PRO A 629 21.34 -10.66 20.26
N ILE A 630 21.19 -11.88 19.75
CA ILE A 630 20.69 -13.04 20.51
C ILE A 630 21.79 -14.08 20.78
N VAL A 631 22.84 -14.08 19.95
CA VAL A 631 24.03 -14.92 20.14
C VAL A 631 24.97 -14.33 21.18
N ARG A 632 25.82 -15.19 21.73
CA ARG A 632 26.87 -14.86 22.71
C ARG A 632 28.25 -15.23 22.16
N ASP A 633 29.28 -14.66 22.78
CA ASP A 633 30.67 -14.99 22.47
C ASP A 633 30.90 -16.50 22.68
N GLY A 634 31.46 -17.16 21.65
CA GLY A 634 31.72 -18.60 21.63
C GLY A 634 30.60 -19.45 21.02
N ASP A 635 29.43 -18.88 20.68
CA ASP A 635 28.36 -19.64 20.03
C ASP A 635 28.77 -20.09 18.62
N GLU A 636 28.45 -21.33 18.26
CA GLU A 636 28.58 -21.82 16.87
C GLU A 636 27.31 -21.48 16.08
N VAL A 637 27.49 -20.92 14.89
CA VAL A 637 26.39 -20.50 14.01
C VAL A 637 26.56 -21.11 12.62
N LYS A 638 25.44 -21.46 11.98
CA LYS A 638 25.41 -21.91 10.58
C LYS A 638 24.92 -20.78 9.68
N ALA A 639 25.32 -20.84 8.41
CA ALA A 639 24.82 -19.90 7.40
C ALA A 639 23.28 -19.91 7.37
N GLY A 640 22.68 -18.73 7.50
CA GLY A 640 21.24 -18.53 7.54
C GLY A 640 20.60 -18.63 8.93
N ASP A 641 21.37 -18.84 9.99
CA ASP A 641 20.87 -18.78 11.38
C ASP A 641 20.59 -17.33 11.78
N VAL A 642 19.55 -17.12 12.57
CA VAL A 642 19.25 -15.80 13.13
C VAL A 642 20.24 -15.51 14.25
N ILE A 643 20.93 -14.38 14.17
CA ILE A 643 21.96 -13.96 15.14
C ILE A 643 21.57 -12.68 15.90
N ALA A 644 20.63 -11.90 15.36
CA ALA A 644 20.04 -10.76 16.04
C ALA A 644 18.56 -10.62 15.69
N ASP A 645 17.74 -10.36 16.71
CA ASP A 645 16.35 -9.93 16.55
C ASP A 645 16.30 -8.47 16.09
N GLY A 646 15.24 -8.09 15.39
CA GLY A 646 14.91 -6.72 15.04
C GLY A 646 13.62 -6.20 15.69
N ALA A 647 12.96 -5.27 15.02
CA ALA A 647 11.67 -4.74 15.47
C ALA A 647 10.60 -5.83 15.42
N SER A 648 9.79 -5.95 16.47
CA SER A 648 8.72 -6.95 16.57
C SER A 648 9.16 -8.40 16.32
N THR A 649 10.35 -8.78 16.80
CA THR A 649 10.82 -10.18 16.79
C THR A 649 11.39 -10.59 18.14
N HIS A 650 11.36 -11.89 18.44
CA HIS A 650 11.93 -12.46 19.65
C HIS A 650 12.41 -13.90 19.37
N CYS A 651 13.68 -14.18 19.64
CA CYS A 651 14.34 -15.46 19.34
C CYS A 651 14.16 -15.93 17.87
N GLY A 652 14.16 -14.98 16.93
CA GLY A 652 13.98 -15.25 15.50
C GLY A 652 12.54 -15.51 15.06
N GLU A 653 11.55 -15.37 15.94
CA GLU A 653 10.13 -15.44 15.60
C GLU A 653 9.49 -14.05 15.54
N LEU A 654 8.50 -13.90 14.65
CA LEU A 654 7.67 -12.71 14.60
C LEU A 654 6.88 -12.53 15.90
N SER A 655 6.98 -11.35 16.50
CA SER A 655 6.47 -11.01 17.83
C SER A 655 5.80 -9.64 17.80
N LEU A 656 4.56 -9.60 17.30
CA LEU A 656 3.83 -8.36 17.05
C LEU A 656 3.17 -7.74 18.29
N GLY A 657 3.05 -8.48 19.40
CA GLY A 657 2.25 -8.10 20.56
C GLY A 657 2.76 -8.73 21.87
N LYS A 658 1.85 -8.94 22.81
CA LYS A 658 2.12 -9.50 24.14
C LYS A 658 1.09 -10.55 24.52
N ASN A 659 1.56 -11.59 25.22
CA ASN A 659 0.69 -12.53 25.91
C ASN A 659 0.19 -11.87 27.19
N VAL A 660 -1.13 -11.74 27.35
CA VAL A 660 -1.76 -11.13 28.52
C VAL A 660 -2.83 -12.06 29.08
N LEU A 661 -3.01 -12.06 30.41
CA LEU A 661 -4.06 -12.84 31.04
C LEU A 661 -5.41 -12.16 30.79
N LEU A 662 -6.23 -12.77 29.95
CA LEU A 662 -7.48 -12.20 29.45
C LEU A 662 -8.68 -12.93 30.03
N ALA A 663 -9.69 -12.18 30.49
CA ALA A 663 -10.96 -12.71 30.97
C ALA A 663 -12.14 -12.24 30.10
N TYR A 664 -13.06 -13.16 29.78
CA TYR A 664 -14.29 -12.86 29.05
C TYR A 664 -15.48 -12.66 30.00
N MET A 665 -15.68 -11.43 30.47
CA MET A 665 -16.84 -11.06 31.30
C MET A 665 -17.19 -9.58 31.11
N PRO A 666 -18.48 -9.19 31.18
CA PRO A 666 -18.83 -7.78 31.34
C PRO A 666 -18.32 -7.28 32.70
N TRP A 667 -17.80 -6.06 32.75
CA TRP A 667 -17.32 -5.47 34.01
C TRP A 667 -17.73 -4.01 34.11
N GLU A 668 -18.75 -3.73 34.95
CA GLU A 668 -19.26 -2.40 35.30
C GLU A 668 -19.52 -1.46 34.11
N GLY A 669 -19.80 -2.01 32.92
CA GLY A 669 -20.00 -1.26 31.68
C GLY A 669 -18.74 -0.65 31.06
N TYR A 670 -17.55 -0.81 31.66
CA TYR A 670 -16.32 -0.25 31.07
C TYR A 670 -15.89 -0.94 29.78
N ASN A 671 -16.27 -2.21 29.60
CA ASN A 671 -16.09 -2.95 28.36
C ASN A 671 -17.40 -3.07 27.56
N TYR A 672 -18.28 -2.06 27.64
CA TYR A 672 -19.47 -2.00 26.79
C TYR A 672 -19.09 -1.94 25.30
N GLU A 673 -19.88 -2.63 24.47
CA GLU A 673 -19.56 -2.88 23.05
C GLU A 673 -18.15 -3.47 22.84
N ASP A 674 -17.27 -2.72 22.17
CA ASP A 674 -15.89 -3.10 21.83
C ASP A 674 -14.86 -2.44 22.76
N ALA A 675 -15.28 -1.82 23.85
CA ALA A 675 -14.35 -1.21 24.78
C ALA A 675 -13.50 -2.27 25.52
N ILE A 676 -12.25 -1.92 25.81
CA ILE A 676 -11.28 -2.79 26.48
C ILE A 676 -10.92 -2.20 27.83
N LEU A 677 -11.04 -3.02 28.87
CA LEU A 677 -10.57 -2.70 30.21
C LEU A 677 -9.15 -3.24 30.40
N LEU A 678 -8.25 -2.41 30.90
CA LEU A 678 -6.85 -2.77 31.17
C LEU A 678 -6.52 -2.66 32.66
N SER A 679 -5.64 -3.55 33.12
CA SER A 679 -4.93 -3.41 34.39
C SER A 679 -3.83 -2.35 34.29
N GLU A 680 -3.63 -1.58 35.36
CA GLU A 680 -2.51 -0.65 35.53
C GLU A 680 -1.15 -1.35 35.44
N ARG A 681 -1.09 -2.67 35.71
CA ARG A 681 0.11 -3.48 35.49
C ARG A 681 0.64 -3.32 34.07
N CYS A 682 -0.25 -3.26 33.08
CA CYS A 682 0.12 -3.08 31.68
C CYS A 682 0.86 -1.77 31.39
N VAL A 683 0.62 -0.73 32.20
CA VAL A 683 1.28 0.59 32.11
C VAL A 683 2.56 0.61 32.93
N HIS A 684 2.52 0.05 34.14
CA HIS A 684 3.64 0.02 35.07
C HIS A 684 4.81 -0.82 34.52
N ASP A 685 4.51 -2.02 34.03
CA ASP A 685 5.51 -2.99 33.53
C ASP A 685 5.85 -2.78 32.05
N ASP A 686 5.42 -1.64 31.48
CA ASP A 686 5.66 -1.24 30.09
C ASP A 686 5.22 -2.29 29.04
N ILE A 687 4.21 -3.13 29.33
CA ILE A 687 3.74 -4.24 28.48
C ILE A 687 3.46 -3.77 27.05
N PHE A 688 2.66 -2.71 26.91
CA PHE A 688 2.25 -2.14 25.63
C PHE A 688 2.94 -0.80 25.32
N THR A 689 4.21 -0.66 25.70
CA THR A 689 4.97 0.57 25.45
C THR A 689 5.75 0.49 24.14
N SER A 690 5.62 1.52 23.30
CA SER A 690 6.34 1.64 22.02
C SER A 690 7.28 2.84 22.03
N VAL A 691 8.28 2.83 21.14
CA VAL A 691 9.17 3.97 20.90
C VAL A 691 8.89 4.51 19.51
N HIS A 692 8.64 5.82 19.45
CA HIS A 692 8.40 6.55 18.21
C HIS A 692 9.53 7.55 18.01
N ILE A 693 9.99 7.72 16.77
CA ILE A 693 11.09 8.61 16.42
C ILE A 693 10.60 9.54 15.31
N GLU A 694 10.44 10.80 15.66
CA GLU A 694 10.01 11.86 14.75
C GLU A 694 11.23 12.58 14.17
N LYS A 695 11.12 12.95 12.89
CA LYS A 695 12.13 13.73 12.17
C LYS A 695 11.61 15.13 11.91
N LEU A 696 12.18 16.12 12.59
CA LEU A 696 11.90 17.53 12.34
C LEU A 696 13.05 18.14 11.54
N GLU A 697 12.72 18.94 10.53
CA GLU A 697 13.69 19.49 9.58
C GLU A 697 13.47 20.98 9.38
N ILE A 698 14.55 21.72 9.29
CA ILE A 698 14.55 23.13 8.90
C ILE A 698 15.75 23.42 8.00
N ASP A 699 15.54 24.30 7.02
CA ASP A 699 16.56 24.76 6.12
C ASP A 699 16.79 26.28 6.23
N ALA A 700 18.04 26.68 6.05
CA ALA A 700 18.49 28.07 5.96
C ALA A 700 18.70 28.41 4.49
N ARG A 701 17.91 29.36 3.96
CA ARG A 701 17.89 29.70 2.54
C ARG A 701 18.51 31.05 2.23
N GLN A 702 18.92 31.23 0.98
CA GLN A 702 19.20 32.54 0.43
C GLN A 702 17.88 33.26 0.13
N THR A 703 17.59 34.35 0.85
CA THR A 703 16.44 35.22 0.54
C THR A 703 16.87 36.41 -0.32
N LYS A 704 15.89 37.18 -0.81
CA LYS A 704 16.15 38.43 -1.56
C LYS A 704 16.82 39.51 -0.71
N LEU A 705 16.58 39.51 0.59
CA LEU A 705 17.06 40.54 1.54
C LEU A 705 18.38 40.14 2.23
N GLY A 706 18.80 38.89 2.08
CA GLY A 706 19.99 38.33 2.72
C GLY A 706 19.85 36.83 2.97
N PRO A 707 20.93 36.13 3.36
CA PRO A 707 20.84 34.76 3.81
C PRO A 707 20.06 34.65 5.12
N GLU A 708 19.32 33.56 5.31
CA GLU A 708 18.85 33.17 6.64
C GLU A 708 20.03 32.59 7.43
N GLU A 709 20.11 32.89 8.72
CA GLU A 709 21.21 32.47 9.57
C GLU A 709 20.71 31.56 10.70
N ILE A 710 21.52 30.55 11.02
CA ILE A 710 21.30 29.66 12.16
C ILE A 710 22.15 30.19 13.30
N THR A 711 21.50 30.63 14.38
CA THR A 711 22.17 31.29 15.50
C THR A 711 21.41 31.09 16.80
N ARG A 712 22.15 31.13 17.92
CA ARG A 712 21.57 31.16 19.27
C ARG A 712 20.92 32.52 19.57
N GLU A 713 21.35 33.59 18.91
CA GLU A 713 20.87 34.96 19.13
C GLU A 713 19.50 35.22 18.48
N VAL A 714 18.44 34.65 19.06
CA VAL A 714 17.06 34.81 18.55
C VAL A 714 16.39 36.04 19.19
N PRO A 715 15.76 36.95 18.41
CA PRO A 715 15.11 38.14 18.95
C PRO A 715 13.87 37.81 19.77
N ASN A 716 13.64 38.56 20.85
CA ASN A 716 12.44 38.49 21.70
C ASN A 716 12.19 37.11 22.37
N VAL A 717 13.25 36.32 22.54
CA VAL A 717 13.22 35.02 23.23
C VAL A 717 14.00 35.13 24.55
N SER A 718 13.49 34.50 25.62
CA SER A 718 14.17 34.48 26.92
C SER A 718 15.36 33.51 26.93
N GLU A 719 16.36 33.76 27.77
CA GLU A 719 17.52 32.85 27.95
C GLU A 719 17.09 31.44 28.40
N GLU A 720 15.98 31.33 29.14
CA GLU A 720 15.45 30.03 29.57
C GLU A 720 15.01 29.17 28.39
N SER A 721 14.34 29.77 27.38
CA SER A 721 13.94 29.05 26.16
C SER A 721 15.14 28.62 25.29
N LEU A 722 16.30 29.26 25.47
CA LEU A 722 17.55 28.94 24.75
C LEU A 722 18.44 27.94 25.51
N ARG A 723 18.03 27.46 26.68
CA ARG A 723 18.86 26.61 27.56
C ARG A 723 19.35 25.31 26.91
N HIS A 724 18.57 24.76 25.98
CA HIS A 724 18.88 23.49 25.32
C HIS A 724 19.76 23.64 24.08
N LEU A 725 19.94 24.88 23.59
CA LEU A 725 20.74 25.16 22.40
C LEU A 725 22.24 25.19 22.72
N ASP A 726 23.05 24.78 21.77
CA ASP A 726 24.49 24.99 21.75
C ASP A 726 24.85 26.42 21.31
N GLU A 727 26.14 26.70 21.14
CA GLU A 727 26.64 28.01 20.72
C GLU A 727 26.22 28.38 19.29
N ARG A 728 25.91 27.39 18.45
CA ARG A 728 25.45 27.57 17.06
C ARG A 728 23.95 27.80 16.97
N GLY A 729 23.21 27.64 18.07
CA GLY A 729 21.75 27.71 18.09
C GLY A 729 21.06 26.39 17.77
N ILE A 730 21.73 25.25 17.91
CA ILE A 730 21.18 23.92 17.62
C ILE A 730 21.01 23.14 18.94
N VAL A 731 19.91 22.40 19.09
CA VAL A 731 19.64 21.60 20.28
C VAL A 731 20.71 20.51 20.51
N ARG A 732 21.09 20.32 21.77
CA ARG A 732 22.07 19.29 22.16
C ARG A 732 21.44 17.89 22.17
N ILE A 733 22.18 16.90 21.66
CA ILE A 733 21.78 15.50 21.75
C ILE A 733 21.63 15.09 23.23
N GLY A 734 20.55 14.39 23.54
CA GLY A 734 20.20 13.96 24.88
C GLY A 734 19.32 14.94 25.65
N ALA A 735 19.09 16.16 25.15
CA ALA A 735 18.15 17.11 25.74
C ALA A 735 16.72 16.56 25.74
N ARG A 736 15.96 16.86 26.80
CA ARG A 736 14.54 16.54 26.89
C ARG A 736 13.75 17.80 26.54
N VAL A 737 12.94 17.71 25.49
CA VAL A 737 12.21 18.82 24.89
C VAL A 737 10.71 18.55 24.93
N TYR A 738 9.94 19.62 25.05
CA TYR A 738 8.48 19.63 25.06
C TYR A 738 7.95 20.60 23.99
N ALA A 739 6.64 20.61 23.78
CA ALA A 739 5.98 21.54 22.86
C ALA A 739 6.47 22.99 23.06
N ASP A 740 6.67 23.69 21.94
CA ASP A 740 7.19 25.07 21.83
C ASP A 740 8.68 25.30 22.19
N ASP A 741 9.40 24.30 22.71
CA ASP A 741 10.85 24.38 22.87
C ASP A 741 11.55 24.59 21.52
N ILE A 742 12.59 25.41 21.51
CA ILE A 742 13.37 25.71 20.30
C ILE A 742 14.38 24.59 20.06
N LEU A 743 14.33 23.99 18.86
CA LEU A 743 15.26 22.96 18.41
C LEU A 743 16.41 23.55 17.60
N VAL A 744 16.11 24.54 16.75
CA VAL A 744 17.09 25.23 15.91
C VAL A 744 16.71 26.69 15.84
N GLY A 745 17.56 27.56 16.39
CA GLY A 745 17.44 29.01 16.30
C GLY A 745 17.70 29.45 14.86
N LYS A 746 16.68 30.00 14.19
CA LYS A 746 16.80 30.52 12.82
C LYS A 746 16.27 31.95 12.75
N VAL A 747 17.08 32.85 12.21
CA VAL A 747 16.71 34.24 11.98
C VAL A 747 16.65 34.54 10.48
N THR A 748 15.57 35.20 10.06
CA THR A 748 15.37 35.61 8.68
C THR A 748 15.45 37.14 8.57
N PRO A 749 16.26 37.70 7.66
CA PRO A 749 16.34 39.14 7.47
C PRO A 749 14.98 39.69 7.00
N LYS A 750 14.54 40.77 7.64
CA LYS A 750 13.28 41.45 7.39
C LYS A 750 13.57 42.84 6.85
N GLY A 751 12.86 43.24 5.78
CA GLY A 751 12.93 44.62 5.29
C GLY A 751 12.23 45.58 6.24
N GLU A 752 12.55 46.86 6.15
CA GLU A 752 11.84 47.91 6.87
C GLU A 752 10.38 47.98 6.38
N SER A 753 9.46 47.45 7.18
CA SER A 753 8.02 47.56 6.98
C SER A 753 7.48 48.75 7.76
N GLU A 754 6.51 49.49 7.22
CA GLU A 754 5.76 50.45 8.03
C GLU A 754 5.00 49.70 9.13
N HIS A 755 5.40 49.94 10.37
CA HIS A 755 4.73 49.40 11.54
C HIS A 755 3.41 50.14 11.80
N PRO A 756 2.37 49.45 12.31
CA PRO A 756 1.15 50.09 12.79
C PRO A 756 1.48 51.20 13.81
N PRO A 757 0.67 52.28 13.88
CA PRO A 757 0.89 53.37 14.84
C PRO A 757 1.06 52.89 16.29
N GLU A 758 0.35 51.84 16.67
CA GLU A 758 0.38 51.22 18.00
C GLU A 758 1.76 50.61 18.29
N GLU A 759 2.34 49.88 17.32
CA GLU A 759 3.67 49.27 17.47
C GLU A 759 4.77 50.35 17.46
N LYS A 760 4.62 51.40 16.64
CA LYS A 760 5.51 52.58 16.65
C LYS A 760 5.52 53.26 18.03
N LEU A 761 4.35 53.43 18.64
CA LEU A 761 4.21 54.01 19.96
C LEU A 761 4.85 53.13 21.04
N LEU A 762 4.59 51.81 21.02
CA LEU A 762 5.17 50.88 21.99
C LEU A 762 6.71 50.91 21.96
N ARG A 763 7.31 50.91 20.76
CA ARG A 763 8.77 51.02 20.63
C ARG A 763 9.31 52.35 21.13
N ALA A 764 8.59 53.45 20.89
CA ALA A 764 8.97 54.76 21.41
C ALA A 764 8.94 54.80 22.95
N ILE A 765 7.97 54.12 23.58
CA ILE A 765 7.87 54.02 25.05
C ILE A 765 9.00 53.17 25.64
N PHE A 766 9.28 52.00 25.05
CA PHE A 766 10.27 51.05 25.58
C PHE A 766 11.71 51.27 25.07
N ALA A 767 11.92 52.28 24.22
CA ALA A 767 13.21 52.56 23.57
C ALA A 767 13.82 51.34 22.85
N GLU A 768 12.98 50.40 22.42
CA GLU A 768 13.42 49.20 21.71
C GLU A 768 13.77 49.55 20.26
N LYS A 769 15.02 49.29 19.88
CA LYS A 769 15.46 49.44 18.49
C LYS A 769 14.74 48.42 17.60
N ALA A 770 14.36 48.86 16.40
CA ALA A 770 13.95 47.93 15.36
C ALA A 770 15.07 46.91 15.13
N ARG A 771 14.74 45.62 15.25
CA ARG A 771 15.65 44.55 14.87
C ARG A 771 15.36 44.18 13.42
N ASP A 772 16.42 44.06 12.63
CA ASP A 772 16.35 43.80 11.18
C ASP A 772 16.07 42.33 10.85
N VAL A 773 15.81 41.50 11.87
CA VAL A 773 15.64 40.05 11.72
C VAL A 773 14.38 39.57 12.45
N LYS A 774 13.75 38.54 11.90
CA LYS A 774 12.57 37.86 12.46
C LYS A 774 12.94 36.45 12.92
N ASP A 775 12.39 36.02 14.05
CA ASP A 775 12.42 34.62 14.49
C ASP A 775 11.59 33.74 13.55
N ASN A 776 12.24 32.78 12.88
CA ASN A 776 11.63 31.70 12.11
C ASN A 776 12.24 30.35 12.54
N SER A 777 12.53 30.20 13.84
CA SER A 777 13.16 29.02 14.43
C SER A 777 12.30 27.75 14.32
N LEU A 778 12.96 26.59 14.31
CA LEU A 778 12.30 25.30 14.41
C LEU A 778 11.90 25.05 15.87
N ARG A 779 10.61 24.80 16.10
CA ARG A 779 10.06 24.49 17.42
C ARG A 779 9.42 23.11 17.43
N VAL A 780 9.36 22.48 18.60
CA VAL A 780 8.62 21.22 18.79
C VAL A 780 7.13 21.47 18.59
N PRO A 781 6.43 20.72 17.71
CA PRO A 781 4.99 20.83 17.53
C PRO A 781 4.17 20.56 18.80
N HIS A 782 2.93 21.04 18.83
CA HIS A 782 2.03 20.78 19.95
C HIS A 782 1.69 19.28 20.07
N GLY A 783 1.75 18.76 21.30
CA GLY A 783 1.48 17.35 21.60
C GLY A 783 2.67 16.42 21.37
N GLU A 784 3.76 16.92 20.77
CA GLU A 784 5.01 16.19 20.60
C GLU A 784 6.00 16.55 21.71
N GLY A 785 6.97 15.67 21.92
CA GLY A 785 8.00 15.84 22.93
C GLY A 785 8.77 14.55 23.17
N GLY A 786 9.93 14.67 23.78
CA GLY A 786 10.77 13.50 23.99
C GLY A 786 12.23 13.86 24.20
N ARG A 787 13.09 12.90 23.88
CA ARG A 787 14.54 13.07 23.98
C ARG A 787 15.13 13.22 22.59
N VAL A 788 15.97 14.23 22.39
CA VAL A 788 16.74 14.38 21.16
C VAL A 788 17.76 13.23 21.09
N VAL A 789 17.63 12.37 20.09
CA VAL A 789 18.49 11.19 19.91
C VAL A 789 19.62 11.44 18.93
N ASP A 790 19.38 12.25 17.89
CA ASP A 790 20.37 12.52 16.86
C ASP A 790 20.10 13.89 16.21
N VAL A 791 21.16 14.52 15.71
CA VAL A 791 21.10 15.77 14.96
C VAL A 791 22.04 15.67 13.77
N LYS A 792 21.50 15.84 12.56
CA LYS A 792 22.28 15.83 11.31
C LYS A 792 22.30 17.23 10.72
N VAL A 793 23.48 17.69 10.35
CA VAL A 793 23.69 19.01 9.72
C VAL A 793 24.34 18.78 8.37
N PHE A 794 23.66 19.21 7.31
CA PHE A 794 24.12 19.14 5.93
C PHE A 794 24.45 20.55 5.43
N ASP A 795 25.58 20.69 4.75
CA ASP A 795 26.10 21.99 4.35
C ASP A 795 26.59 21.97 2.90
N ARG A 796 26.11 22.92 2.10
CA ARG A 796 26.50 23.04 0.69
C ARG A 796 28.02 23.29 0.57
N GLU A 797 28.62 24.01 1.50
CA GLU A 797 30.06 24.29 1.45
C GLU A 797 30.91 23.03 1.66
N LYS A 798 30.37 22.01 2.34
CA LYS A 798 31.02 20.71 2.55
C LYS A 798 30.82 19.73 1.39
N GLY A 799 30.10 20.14 0.35
CA GLY A 799 29.80 19.31 -0.81
C GLY A 799 28.53 18.46 -0.69
N ASP A 800 27.68 18.71 0.31
CA ASP A 800 26.38 18.04 0.42
C ASP A 800 25.40 18.50 -0.68
N GLU A 801 24.64 17.56 -1.23
CA GLU A 801 23.62 17.84 -2.24
C GLU A 801 22.35 18.39 -1.59
N LEU A 802 22.22 19.72 -1.53
CA LEU A 802 21.07 20.41 -0.94
C LEU A 802 20.08 20.96 -1.98
N PRO A 803 18.78 21.12 -1.64
CA PRO A 803 17.79 21.76 -2.50
C PRO A 803 18.25 23.13 -3.01
N PRO A 804 17.88 23.54 -4.24
CA PRO A 804 18.28 24.83 -4.80
C PRO A 804 17.94 25.98 -3.86
N GLY A 805 18.94 26.81 -3.53
CA GLY A 805 18.79 27.98 -2.65
C GLY A 805 18.89 27.70 -1.14
N ALA A 806 18.95 26.45 -0.69
CA ALA A 806 19.28 26.10 0.70
C ALA A 806 20.80 26.04 0.89
N ASN A 807 21.33 26.71 1.92
CA ASN A 807 22.76 26.71 2.26
C ASN A 807 23.07 25.62 3.28
N THR A 808 22.21 25.48 4.29
CA THR A 808 22.34 24.48 5.36
C THR A 808 20.97 23.85 5.62
N VAL A 809 20.96 22.54 5.85
CA VAL A 809 19.76 21.80 6.28
C VAL A 809 20.08 21.10 7.60
N ILE A 810 19.22 21.29 8.60
CA ILE A 810 19.37 20.66 9.92
C ILE A 810 18.16 19.76 10.17
N ARG A 811 18.47 18.52 10.56
CA ARG A 811 17.49 17.50 10.94
C ARG A 811 17.68 17.12 12.38
N VAL A 812 16.61 17.18 13.16
CA VAL A 812 16.58 16.81 14.57
C VAL A 812 15.66 15.61 14.73
N TYR A 813 16.19 14.55 15.34
CA TYR A 813 15.44 13.33 15.63
C TYR A 813 15.05 13.31 17.10
N ILE A 814 13.74 13.24 17.36
CA ILE A 814 13.19 13.19 18.71
C ILE A 814 12.58 11.82 18.93
N ALA A 815 13.03 11.12 19.97
CA ALA A 815 12.45 9.85 20.37
C ALA A 815 11.50 10.04 21.57
N GLN A 816 10.29 9.50 21.44
CA GLN A 816 9.27 9.48 22.46
C GLN A 816 8.94 8.04 22.86
N LYS A 817 8.90 7.78 24.16
CA LYS A 817 8.39 6.53 24.72
C LYS A 817 6.89 6.70 24.98
N ARG A 818 6.05 6.00 24.22
CA ARG A 818 4.58 6.08 24.31
C ARG A 818 4.03 4.86 25.03
N LYS A 819 3.59 5.06 26.28
CA LYS A 819 2.89 4.03 27.07
C LYS A 819 1.50 3.77 26.49
N VAL A 820 0.81 2.76 26.99
CA VAL A 820 -0.61 2.56 26.65
C VAL A 820 -1.46 3.54 27.44
N SER A 821 -2.40 4.18 26.77
CA SER A 821 -3.28 5.20 27.33
C SER A 821 -4.75 4.93 27.01
N VAL A 822 -5.66 5.54 27.78
CA VAL A 822 -7.08 5.55 27.45
C VAL A 822 -7.29 6.21 26.08
N GLY A 823 -8.02 5.55 25.19
CA GLY A 823 -8.21 5.96 23.80
C GLY A 823 -7.31 5.23 22.80
N ASP A 824 -6.25 4.54 23.25
CA ASP A 824 -5.44 3.70 22.36
C ASP A 824 -6.23 2.50 21.87
N LYS A 825 -5.93 2.07 20.63
CA LYS A 825 -6.59 0.92 20.02
C LYS A 825 -5.75 -0.36 20.18
N LEU A 826 -6.35 -1.38 20.78
CA LEU A 826 -5.80 -2.73 20.86
C LEU A 826 -6.62 -3.70 20.00
N SER A 827 -6.02 -4.82 19.65
CA SER A 827 -6.68 -5.90 18.90
C SER A 827 -6.07 -7.25 19.20
N GLY A 828 -6.87 -8.31 19.17
CA GLY A 828 -6.34 -9.67 18.98
C GLY A 828 -6.10 -9.97 17.49
N ARG A 829 -5.69 -11.21 17.20
CA ARG A 829 -5.47 -11.70 15.83
C ARG A 829 -6.76 -12.06 15.09
N HIS A 830 -7.87 -12.24 15.81
CA HIS A 830 -9.15 -12.73 15.32
C HIS A 830 -10.14 -11.60 14.93
N GLY A 831 -9.64 -10.41 14.58
CA GLY A 831 -10.49 -9.27 14.23
C GLY A 831 -11.31 -8.67 15.39
N ASN A 832 -10.97 -9.04 16.62
CA ASN A 832 -11.51 -8.52 17.89
C ASN A 832 -10.74 -7.25 18.29
N LYS A 833 -11.16 -6.11 17.72
CA LYS A 833 -10.58 -4.79 17.96
C LYS A 833 -11.37 -4.00 19.00
N GLY A 834 -10.68 -3.16 19.74
CA GLY A 834 -11.31 -2.32 20.76
C GLY A 834 -10.46 -1.13 21.17
N ILE A 835 -11.11 -0.17 21.84
CA ILE A 835 -10.45 1.03 22.38
C ILE A 835 -10.32 0.85 23.89
N VAL A 836 -9.16 1.19 24.45
CA VAL A 836 -8.96 1.23 25.90
C VAL A 836 -9.87 2.30 26.49
N SER A 837 -10.87 1.90 27.26
CA SER A 837 -11.82 2.81 27.89
C SER A 837 -11.39 3.25 29.29
N ARG A 838 -10.77 2.32 30.03
CA ARG A 838 -10.30 2.55 31.40
C ARG A 838 -9.10 1.69 31.71
N ILE A 839 -8.22 2.24 32.54
CA ILE A 839 -7.09 1.55 33.15
C ILE A 839 -7.37 1.53 34.66
N LEU A 840 -7.48 0.34 35.25
CA LEU A 840 -7.79 0.18 36.66
C LEU A 840 -6.57 -0.19 37.49
N PRO A 841 -6.52 0.21 38.78
CA PRO A 841 -5.55 -0.34 39.72
C PRO A 841 -5.58 -1.87 39.72
N LYS A 842 -4.42 -2.50 39.90
CA LYS A 842 -4.28 -3.96 39.84
C LYS A 842 -5.15 -4.68 40.89
N GLU A 843 -5.39 -4.04 42.03
CA GLU A 843 -6.21 -4.54 43.14
C GLU A 843 -7.71 -4.51 42.85
N ASP A 844 -8.16 -3.62 41.95
CA ASP A 844 -9.56 -3.52 41.53
C ASP A 844 -9.93 -4.55 40.45
N MET A 845 -8.92 -5.14 39.80
CA MET A 845 -9.11 -6.11 38.73
C MET A 845 -9.63 -7.44 39.28
N PRO A 846 -10.52 -8.15 38.57
CA PRO A 846 -10.81 -9.55 38.86
C PRO A 846 -9.52 -10.36 38.93
N PHE A 847 -9.39 -11.24 39.92
CA PHE A 847 -8.18 -12.03 40.11
C PHE A 847 -8.47 -13.52 40.26
N LEU A 848 -7.48 -14.32 39.87
CA LEU A 848 -7.48 -15.78 40.01
C LEU A 848 -7.40 -16.16 41.50
N PRO A 849 -7.84 -17.37 41.91
CA PRO A 849 -7.77 -17.80 43.31
C PRO A 849 -6.36 -17.83 43.93
N ASP A 850 -5.30 -17.80 43.11
CA ASP A 850 -3.91 -17.70 43.55
C ASP A 850 -3.45 -16.24 43.82
N GLY A 851 -4.34 -15.26 43.64
CA GLY A 851 -4.06 -13.83 43.82
C GLY A 851 -3.60 -13.11 42.55
N THR A 852 -3.46 -13.80 41.42
CA THR A 852 -3.01 -13.17 40.16
C THR A 852 -4.14 -12.37 39.52
N PRO A 853 -4.02 -11.03 39.36
CA PRO A 853 -5.02 -10.22 38.68
C PRO A 853 -5.00 -10.48 37.16
N VAL A 854 -6.17 -10.37 36.52
CA VAL A 854 -6.25 -10.40 35.05
C VAL A 854 -5.70 -9.09 34.48
N ASP A 855 -5.09 -9.17 33.31
CA ASP A 855 -4.47 -8.01 32.64
C ASP A 855 -5.49 -7.26 31.77
N VAL A 856 -6.39 -8.00 31.11
CA VAL A 856 -7.38 -7.48 30.16
C VAL A 856 -8.74 -8.12 30.42
N VAL A 857 -9.82 -7.33 30.36
CA VAL A 857 -11.19 -7.86 30.38
C VAL A 857 -11.90 -7.48 29.08
N LEU A 858 -12.39 -8.50 28.37
CA LEU A 858 -13.18 -8.36 27.14
C LEU A 858 -14.63 -8.75 27.36
N ASN A 859 -15.51 -8.15 26.55
CA ASN A 859 -16.93 -8.46 26.56
C ASN A 859 -17.22 -9.78 25.83
N PRO A 860 -17.85 -10.79 26.47
CA PRO A 860 -18.17 -12.05 25.81
C PRO A 860 -19.22 -11.91 24.70
N LEU A 861 -20.08 -10.88 24.73
CA LEU A 861 -21.17 -10.70 23.76
C LEU A 861 -20.67 -10.45 22.33
N GLY A 862 -19.44 -9.94 22.20
CA GLY A 862 -18.80 -9.69 20.91
C GLY A 862 -18.41 -10.97 20.15
N VAL A 863 -18.28 -12.12 20.84
CA VAL A 863 -17.79 -13.36 20.22
C VAL A 863 -18.86 -14.04 19.35
N PRO A 864 -20.07 -14.37 19.85
CA PRO A 864 -21.06 -15.08 19.05
C PRO A 864 -21.63 -14.25 17.89
N SER A 865 -21.78 -12.93 18.10
CA SER A 865 -22.31 -12.02 17.07
C SER A 865 -21.36 -11.82 15.88
N ARG A 866 -20.05 -12.04 16.09
CA ARG A 866 -19.01 -11.85 15.08
C ARG A 866 -18.50 -13.16 14.50
N MET A 867 -18.91 -14.30 15.06
CA MET A 867 -18.50 -15.64 14.61
C MET A 867 -16.98 -15.78 14.48
N ASN A 868 -16.23 -15.23 15.45
CA ASN A 868 -14.78 -15.36 15.54
C ASN A 868 -14.41 -16.17 16.79
N VAL A 869 -14.81 -17.45 16.76
CA VAL A 869 -14.69 -18.37 17.90
C VAL A 869 -13.24 -18.80 18.11
N GLY A 870 -12.37 -18.67 17.10
CA GLY A 870 -10.95 -18.98 17.20
C GLY A 870 -10.26 -18.31 18.39
N GLN A 871 -10.67 -17.10 18.77
CA GLN A 871 -10.13 -16.40 19.96
C GLN A 871 -10.38 -17.15 21.27
N THR A 872 -11.46 -17.93 21.35
CA THR A 872 -11.79 -18.73 22.54
C THR A 872 -10.93 -19.98 22.62
N TYR A 873 -10.66 -20.64 21.49
CA TYR A 873 -9.68 -21.74 21.43
C TYR A 873 -8.26 -21.23 21.73
N GLU A 874 -7.88 -20.05 21.23
CA GLU A 874 -6.62 -19.39 21.60
C GLU A 874 -6.55 -19.16 23.12
N ASN A 875 -7.64 -18.68 23.74
CA ASN A 875 -7.71 -18.46 25.18
C ASN A 875 -7.59 -19.76 25.98
N LEU A 876 -8.29 -20.83 25.58
CA LEU A 876 -8.22 -22.15 26.23
C LEU A 876 -6.82 -22.77 26.13
N LEU A 877 -6.23 -22.79 24.94
CA LEU A 877 -4.87 -23.29 24.75
C LEU A 877 -3.84 -22.38 25.46
N GLY A 878 -4.13 -21.09 25.56
CA GLY A 878 -3.38 -20.13 26.36
C GLY A 878 -3.44 -20.40 27.85
N MET A 879 -4.59 -20.84 28.39
CA MET A 879 -4.70 -21.31 29.77
C MET A 879 -3.89 -22.60 29.97
N ALA A 880 -3.96 -23.54 29.03
CA ALA A 880 -3.08 -24.72 29.06
C ALA A 880 -1.59 -24.32 29.03
N ALA A 881 -1.21 -23.31 28.26
CA ALA A 881 0.16 -22.78 28.20
C ALA A 881 0.58 -22.13 29.52
N TYR A 882 -0.33 -21.39 30.16
CA TYR A 882 -0.10 -20.81 31.48
C TYR A 882 0.21 -21.86 32.54
N LEU A 883 -0.51 -22.99 32.53
CA LEU A 883 -0.32 -24.11 33.46
C LEU A 883 0.92 -24.97 33.11
N ASN A 884 1.10 -25.31 31.83
CA ASN A 884 2.19 -26.19 31.38
C ASN A 884 3.55 -25.49 31.27
N LYS A 885 3.56 -24.16 31.13
CA LYS A 885 4.74 -23.34 30.76
C LYS A 885 5.34 -23.74 29.41
N GLU A 886 4.48 -24.10 28.47
CA GLU A 886 4.83 -24.55 27.11
C GLU A 886 4.35 -23.51 26.08
N TYR A 887 5.02 -23.48 24.92
CA TYR A 887 4.61 -22.68 23.76
C TYR A 887 4.08 -23.64 22.70
N TYR A 888 2.85 -23.41 22.24
CA TYR A 888 2.19 -24.29 21.30
C TYR A 888 2.30 -23.80 19.86
N GLU A 889 2.36 -24.76 18.96
CA GLU A 889 2.03 -24.59 17.56
C GLU A 889 0.63 -25.17 17.33
N ALA A 890 -0.28 -24.35 16.82
CA ALA A 890 -1.63 -24.72 16.42
C ALA A 890 -1.71 -24.67 14.88
N PRO A 891 -1.50 -25.80 14.19
CA PRO A 891 -1.66 -25.87 12.74
C PRO A 891 -3.08 -25.49 12.32
N SER A 892 -3.21 -24.75 11.21
CA SER A 892 -4.53 -24.41 10.66
C SER A 892 -5.22 -25.65 10.06
N PHE A 893 -6.54 -25.71 10.14
CA PHE A 893 -7.37 -26.84 9.68
C PHE A 893 -6.96 -28.18 10.31
N ASP A 894 -6.86 -28.21 11.63
CA ASP A 894 -6.49 -29.41 12.40
C ASP A 894 -7.52 -30.55 12.31
N GLU A 895 -8.74 -30.29 11.82
CA GLU A 895 -9.79 -31.28 11.57
C GLU A 895 -9.35 -32.39 10.59
N MET A 896 -8.31 -32.17 9.78
CA MET A 896 -7.73 -33.22 8.93
C MET A 896 -7.12 -34.39 9.72
N TYR A 897 -6.90 -34.21 11.03
CA TYR A 897 -6.45 -35.27 11.94
C TYR A 897 -7.60 -35.94 12.72
N GLY A 898 -8.84 -35.48 12.52
CA GLY A 898 -10.04 -36.05 13.11
C GLY A 898 -11.17 -35.03 13.33
N ASP A 899 -12.38 -35.54 13.55
CA ASP A 899 -13.53 -34.69 13.85
C ASP A 899 -13.39 -33.97 15.20
N GLY A 900 -13.66 -32.66 15.24
CA GLY A 900 -13.60 -31.82 16.44
C GLY A 900 -12.21 -31.75 17.10
N MET A 901 -11.13 -31.79 16.32
CA MET A 901 -9.77 -31.87 16.86
C MET A 901 -9.38 -30.67 17.73
N SER A 902 -9.73 -29.43 17.35
CA SER A 902 -9.40 -28.26 18.17
C SER A 902 -9.95 -28.35 19.59
N GLU A 903 -11.18 -28.86 19.77
CA GLU A 903 -11.79 -29.06 21.09
C GLU A 903 -11.05 -30.15 21.89
N LYS A 904 -10.78 -31.30 21.27
CA LYS A 904 -10.08 -32.42 21.91
C LYS A 904 -8.67 -32.01 22.37
N VAL A 905 -7.93 -31.38 21.47
CA VAL A 905 -6.57 -30.88 21.68
C VAL A 905 -6.52 -29.89 22.84
N THR A 906 -7.36 -28.87 22.81
CA THR A 906 -7.36 -27.83 23.84
C THR A 906 -7.76 -28.40 25.19
N LYS A 907 -8.75 -29.29 25.23
CA LYS A 907 -9.18 -29.97 26.45
C LYS A 907 -8.09 -30.88 27.03
N GLU A 908 -7.42 -31.67 26.22
CA GLU A 908 -6.39 -32.61 26.70
C GLU A 908 -5.16 -31.87 27.27
N GLU A 909 -4.65 -30.86 26.57
CA GLU A 909 -3.51 -30.07 27.07
C GLU A 909 -3.88 -29.27 28.33
N LEU A 910 -5.13 -28.81 28.44
CA LEU A 910 -5.66 -28.17 29.64
C LEU A 910 -5.68 -29.15 30.82
N LEU A 911 -6.24 -30.35 30.64
CA LEU A 911 -6.29 -31.39 31.68
C LEU A 911 -4.88 -31.82 32.13
N LYS A 912 -3.95 -31.95 31.17
CA LYS A 912 -2.53 -32.18 31.44
C LYS A 912 -1.95 -31.06 32.31
N GLY A 913 -2.24 -29.81 32.00
CA GLY A 913 -1.83 -28.64 32.80
C GLY A 913 -2.40 -28.61 34.20
N ILE A 914 -3.71 -28.87 34.34
CA ILE A 914 -4.40 -28.95 35.63
C ILE A 914 -3.73 -30.02 36.51
N LYS A 915 -3.49 -31.21 35.95
CA LYS A 915 -2.83 -32.32 36.65
C LYS A 915 -1.37 -32.02 37.00
N LYS A 916 -0.62 -31.37 36.11
CA LYS A 916 0.79 -31.02 36.28
C LYS A 916 0.99 -29.95 37.37
N MET A 917 0.13 -28.92 37.39
CA MET A 917 0.21 -27.84 38.37
C MET A 917 -0.49 -28.18 39.69
N GLY A 918 -1.40 -29.17 39.68
CA GLY A 918 -2.11 -29.63 40.88
C GLY A 918 -3.17 -28.63 41.37
N VAL A 919 -3.82 -27.93 40.44
CA VAL A 919 -4.84 -26.91 40.73
C VAL A 919 -6.25 -27.48 40.54
N ASP A 920 -7.19 -27.06 41.40
CA ASP A 920 -8.62 -27.44 41.34
C ASP A 920 -9.55 -26.29 40.96
N TRP A 921 -8.99 -25.07 40.84
CA TRP A 921 -9.75 -23.85 40.53
C TRP A 921 -9.95 -23.58 39.04
N VAL A 922 -9.32 -24.37 38.16
CA VAL A 922 -9.57 -24.37 36.71
C VAL A 922 -10.48 -25.55 36.38
N GLY A 923 -11.64 -25.29 35.80
CA GLY A 923 -12.54 -26.33 35.31
C GLY A 923 -12.01 -27.04 34.07
N GLU A 924 -12.54 -28.23 33.76
CA GLU A 924 -12.23 -28.93 32.51
C GLU A 924 -12.67 -28.16 31.26
N ASP A 925 -13.58 -27.19 31.43
CA ASP A 925 -14.06 -26.26 30.40
C ASP A 925 -13.17 -25.00 30.28
N GLY A 926 -12.04 -24.95 30.99
CA GLY A 926 -11.08 -23.84 31.00
C GLY A 926 -11.57 -22.61 31.75
N LYS A 927 -12.72 -22.67 32.42
CA LYS A 927 -13.24 -21.54 33.19
C LYS A 927 -12.72 -21.54 34.61
N VAL A 928 -12.57 -20.35 35.17
CA VAL A 928 -12.10 -20.11 36.53
C VAL A 928 -13.13 -19.28 37.29
N ARG A 929 -13.38 -19.64 38.54
CA ARG A 929 -14.20 -18.79 39.43
C ARG A 929 -13.34 -17.65 39.95
N LEU A 930 -13.41 -16.51 39.27
CA LEU A 930 -12.70 -15.28 39.64
C LEU A 930 -13.24 -14.68 40.94
N ILE A 931 -12.40 -13.87 41.57
CA ILE A 931 -12.74 -13.06 42.75
C ILE A 931 -12.76 -11.59 42.33
N ASP A 932 -13.79 -10.86 42.75
CA ASP A 932 -13.88 -9.42 42.53
C ASP A 932 -12.84 -8.68 43.37
N GLY A 933 -11.95 -7.93 42.72
CA GLY A 933 -10.90 -7.14 43.37
C GLY A 933 -11.43 -6.08 44.34
N ARG A 934 -12.64 -5.55 44.10
CA ARG A 934 -13.21 -4.45 44.88
C ARG A 934 -13.90 -4.90 46.16
N THR A 935 -14.61 -6.01 46.08
CA THR A 935 -15.42 -6.54 47.19
C THR A 935 -14.75 -7.70 47.91
N GLY A 936 -13.87 -8.44 47.22
CA GLY A 936 -13.29 -9.68 47.70
C GLY A 936 -14.23 -10.89 47.58
N GLU A 937 -15.43 -10.72 47.02
CA GLU A 937 -16.39 -11.82 46.85
C GLU A 937 -16.15 -12.58 45.54
N PRO A 938 -16.31 -13.91 45.52
CA PRO A 938 -16.20 -14.69 44.29
C PRO A 938 -17.41 -14.45 43.38
N PHE A 939 -17.19 -14.34 42.07
CA PHE A 939 -18.29 -14.22 41.11
C PHE A 939 -19.20 -15.46 41.12
N ASP A 940 -20.48 -15.27 40.78
CA ASP A 940 -21.51 -16.32 40.81
C ASP A 940 -21.23 -17.47 39.84
N ARG A 941 -20.64 -17.16 38.68
CA ARG A 941 -20.34 -18.12 37.62
C ARG A 941 -18.86 -18.07 37.24
N PRO A 942 -18.26 -19.21 36.87
CA PRO A 942 -16.89 -19.24 36.39
C PRO A 942 -16.77 -18.55 35.02
N VAL A 943 -15.63 -17.93 34.79
CA VAL A 943 -15.32 -17.06 33.65
C VAL A 943 -14.23 -17.72 32.80
N ALA A 944 -14.31 -17.62 31.48
CA ALA A 944 -13.24 -18.07 30.60
C ALA A 944 -12.03 -17.14 30.75
N VAL A 945 -10.89 -17.70 31.14
CA VAL A 945 -9.64 -16.98 31.38
C VAL A 945 -8.51 -17.73 30.72
N GLY A 946 -7.52 -17.01 30.19
CA GLY A 946 -6.35 -17.61 29.55
C GLY A 946 -5.37 -16.59 29.01
N LEU A 947 -4.18 -17.04 28.63
CA LEU A 947 -3.20 -16.18 27.94
C LEU A 947 -3.64 -15.97 26.49
N THR A 948 -3.86 -14.72 26.10
CA THR A 948 -4.22 -14.37 24.71
C THR A 948 -3.21 -13.38 24.15
N TYR A 949 -2.90 -13.49 22.86
CA TYR A 949 -1.94 -12.59 22.21
C TYR A 949 -2.61 -11.31 21.72
N VAL A 950 -2.29 -10.19 22.38
CA VAL A 950 -2.88 -8.86 22.12
C VAL A 950 -1.86 -7.94 21.48
N LEU A 951 -2.31 -7.19 20.48
CA LEU A 951 -1.55 -6.28 19.63
C LEU A 951 -1.89 -4.83 20.02
N LYS A 952 -0.88 -3.96 20.08
CA LYS A 952 -1.08 -2.50 20.15
C LYS A 952 -1.02 -1.95 18.74
N LEU A 953 -2.09 -1.32 18.26
CA LEU A 953 -2.13 -0.78 16.91
C LEU A 953 -1.55 0.63 16.86
N VAL A 954 -1.11 1.07 15.67
CA VAL A 954 -0.60 2.44 15.40
C VAL A 954 -1.67 3.53 15.56
N HIS A 955 -2.91 3.17 15.89
CA HIS A 955 -4.00 4.10 16.14
C HIS A 955 -3.95 4.59 17.58
N LEU A 956 -3.03 5.51 17.85
CA LEU A 956 -2.80 6.08 19.18
C LEU A 956 -3.66 7.32 19.42
N VAL A 957 -4.06 7.55 20.66
CA VAL A 957 -4.85 8.73 21.03
C VAL A 957 -4.08 10.03 20.80
N ASP A 958 -2.78 10.04 21.14
CA ASP A 958 -1.91 11.21 21.01
C ASP A 958 -1.79 11.69 19.55
N ASP A 959 -1.90 10.77 18.58
CA ASP A 959 -1.86 11.09 17.16
C ASP A 959 -3.19 11.66 16.66
N LYS A 960 -4.31 11.29 17.30
CA LYS A 960 -5.67 11.63 16.86
C LYS A 960 -6.29 12.80 17.60
N ILE A 961 -5.87 13.07 18.84
CA ILE A 961 -6.35 14.22 19.60
C ILE A 961 -5.94 15.49 18.88
N HIS A 962 -6.94 16.34 18.61
CA HIS A 962 -6.73 17.61 17.93
C HIS A 962 -7.80 18.61 18.36
N ALA A 963 -7.34 19.79 18.77
CA ALA A 963 -8.19 20.89 19.18
C ALA A 963 -7.65 22.20 18.60
N ARG A 964 -8.56 23.12 18.29
CA ARG A 964 -8.24 24.44 17.74
C ARG A 964 -9.21 25.46 18.32
N SER A 965 -8.66 26.55 18.84
CA SER A 965 -9.40 27.78 19.14
C SER A 965 -9.33 28.73 17.94
N THR A 966 -8.14 29.26 17.65
CA THR A 966 -7.80 30.05 16.47
C THR A 966 -6.59 29.41 15.77
N GLY A 967 -6.26 29.84 14.56
CA GLY A 967 -5.16 29.23 13.82
C GLY A 967 -5.02 29.81 12.42
N PRO A 968 -4.23 29.17 11.55
CA PRO A 968 -4.04 29.65 10.18
C PRO A 968 -5.32 29.48 9.35
N TYR A 969 -5.42 30.34 8.33
CA TYR A 969 -6.54 30.41 7.40
C TYR A 969 -6.04 30.30 5.95
N SER A 970 -6.89 29.79 5.08
CA SER A 970 -6.68 29.75 3.63
C SER A 970 -6.59 31.17 3.09
N LEU A 971 -5.61 31.42 2.22
CA LEU A 971 -5.44 32.73 1.59
C LEU A 971 -6.62 33.09 0.67
N VAL A 972 -7.19 32.09 -0.02
CA VAL A 972 -8.23 32.28 -1.04
C VAL A 972 -9.60 32.35 -0.38
N THR A 973 -9.97 31.32 0.37
CA THR A 973 -11.33 31.19 0.92
C THR A 973 -11.50 31.83 2.29
N GLN A 974 -10.40 32.27 2.93
CA GLN A 974 -10.39 32.78 4.31
C GLN A 974 -10.91 31.81 5.37
N GLN A 975 -11.17 30.55 5.02
CA GLN A 975 -11.60 29.50 5.94
C GLN A 975 -10.42 28.97 6.77
N PRO A 976 -10.66 28.42 7.96
CA PRO A 976 -9.69 27.62 8.70
C PRO A 976 -9.00 26.59 7.79
N LEU A 977 -7.67 26.47 7.88
CA LEU A 977 -6.97 25.36 7.22
C LEU A 977 -7.48 24.00 7.71
N GLY A 978 -7.25 22.93 6.95
CA GLY A 978 -7.65 21.57 7.32
C GLY A 978 -6.47 20.73 7.85
N GLY A 979 -6.77 19.83 8.78
CA GLY A 979 -5.82 18.80 9.24
C GLY A 979 -4.93 19.21 10.43
N LYS A 980 -4.56 18.22 11.25
CA LYS A 980 -3.78 18.40 12.49
C LYS A 980 -2.43 19.09 12.27
N ALA A 981 -1.69 18.67 11.25
CA ALA A 981 -0.34 19.20 10.95
C ALA A 981 -0.32 20.71 10.65
N GLN A 982 -1.43 21.27 10.19
CA GLN A 982 -1.58 22.71 9.91
C GLN A 982 -2.30 23.45 11.03
N PHE A 983 -2.54 22.80 12.17
CA PHE A 983 -3.41 23.32 13.23
C PHE A 983 -4.81 23.70 12.68
N GLY A 984 -5.36 22.82 11.86
CA GLY A 984 -6.59 23.05 11.09
C GLY A 984 -7.89 22.97 11.89
N GLY A 985 -8.98 23.48 11.35
CA GLY A 985 -10.33 23.35 11.91
C GLY A 985 -10.99 22.01 11.54
N GLN A 986 -12.08 21.69 12.24
CA GLN A 986 -12.96 20.58 11.87
C GLN A 986 -13.90 21.01 10.75
N ARG A 987 -14.21 20.08 9.83
CA ARG A 987 -15.14 20.35 8.74
C ARG A 987 -16.57 20.19 9.25
N PHE A 988 -17.30 21.31 9.32
CA PHE A 988 -18.75 21.31 9.49
C PHE A 988 -19.38 21.17 8.09
N GLY A 989 -19.86 19.96 7.77
CA GLY A 989 -20.31 19.58 6.44
C GLY A 989 -21.80 19.81 6.20
N GLU A 990 -22.24 19.39 5.02
CA GLU A 990 -23.63 19.55 4.56
C GLU A 990 -24.64 18.79 5.45
N MET A 991 -24.32 17.56 5.85
CA MET A 991 -25.20 16.77 6.72
C MET A 991 -25.31 17.38 8.13
N GLU A 992 -24.23 17.96 8.65
CA GLU A 992 -24.28 18.66 9.93
C GLU A 992 -25.09 19.96 9.86
N VAL A 993 -25.08 20.66 8.71
CA VAL A 993 -25.97 21.80 8.46
C VAL A 993 -27.43 21.36 8.52
N TRP A 994 -27.82 20.30 7.80
CA TRP A 994 -29.19 19.78 7.83
C TRP A 994 -29.64 19.39 9.24
N ALA A 995 -28.74 18.86 10.06
CA ALA A 995 -29.04 18.54 11.45
C ALA A 995 -29.43 19.80 12.23
N LEU A 996 -28.66 20.90 12.12
CA LEU A 996 -28.99 22.15 12.80
C LEU A 996 -30.26 22.82 12.24
N GLU A 997 -30.51 22.72 10.94
CA GLU A 997 -31.76 23.17 10.31
C GLU A 997 -32.96 22.40 10.89
N ALA A 998 -32.85 21.08 11.04
CA ALA A 998 -33.90 20.24 11.61
C ALA A 998 -34.20 20.57 13.08
N TYR A 999 -33.18 20.93 13.87
CA TYR A 999 -33.38 21.44 15.23
C TYR A 999 -33.94 22.87 15.29
N GLY A 1000 -33.97 23.60 14.17
CA GLY A 1000 -34.30 25.02 14.17
C GLY A 1000 -33.23 25.90 14.82
N ALA A 1001 -31.98 25.41 14.94
CA ALA A 1001 -30.87 26.08 15.59
C ALA A 1001 -30.21 27.16 14.69
N ALA A 1002 -31.02 28.12 14.23
CA ALA A 1002 -30.63 29.09 13.21
C ALA A 1002 -29.42 29.97 13.60
N TYR A 1003 -29.33 30.39 14.87
CA TYR A 1003 -28.21 31.20 15.37
C TYR A 1003 -26.91 30.40 15.42
N THR A 1004 -26.95 29.16 15.89
CA THR A 1004 -25.78 28.28 15.92
C THR A 1004 -25.29 27.99 14.51
N LEU A 1005 -26.21 27.71 13.58
CA LEU A 1005 -25.87 27.50 12.18
C LEU A 1005 -25.23 28.76 11.57
N GLN A 1006 -25.85 29.93 11.79
CA GLN A 1006 -25.30 31.20 11.31
C GLN A 1006 -23.90 31.44 11.86
N GLU A 1007 -23.67 31.19 13.15
CA GLU A 1007 -22.36 31.34 13.80
C GLU A 1007 -21.29 30.44 13.17
N MET A 1008 -21.62 29.15 12.99
CA MET A 1008 -20.71 28.15 12.40
C MET A 1008 -20.31 28.50 10.96
N LEU A 1009 -21.24 29.03 10.17
CA LEU A 1009 -21.01 29.40 8.76
C LEU A 1009 -20.36 30.77 8.57
N THR A 1010 -20.20 31.58 9.62
CA THR A 1010 -19.71 32.97 9.51
C THR A 1010 -18.51 33.22 10.42
N ILE A 1011 -18.73 33.65 11.66
CA ILE A 1011 -17.68 34.14 12.57
C ILE A 1011 -16.72 33.05 13.04
N LYS A 1012 -17.11 31.76 12.94
CA LYS A 1012 -16.24 30.61 13.18
C LYS A 1012 -15.54 30.08 11.92
N SER A 1013 -15.85 30.66 10.76
CA SER A 1013 -15.34 30.24 9.45
C SER A 1013 -14.64 31.41 8.73
N ASP A 1014 -15.33 32.09 7.81
CA ASP A 1014 -14.76 32.98 6.81
C ASP A 1014 -15.24 34.44 6.91
N ASP A 1015 -15.97 34.82 7.96
CA ASP A 1015 -16.20 36.23 8.27
C ASP A 1015 -14.94 36.85 8.92
N VAL A 1016 -14.07 37.42 8.07
CA VAL A 1016 -12.76 37.95 8.45
C VAL A 1016 -12.85 39.02 9.54
N ASN A 1017 -13.82 39.94 9.43
CA ASN A 1017 -13.99 41.03 10.39
C ASN A 1017 -14.83 40.59 11.59
N GLY A 1018 -15.81 39.70 11.38
CA GLY A 1018 -16.62 39.12 12.45
C GLY A 1018 -15.83 38.28 13.43
N ARG A 1019 -14.92 37.41 12.95
CA ARG A 1019 -14.13 36.53 13.82
C ARG A 1019 -13.21 37.30 14.77
N SER A 1020 -12.54 38.36 14.30
CA SER A 1020 -11.66 39.19 15.13
C SER A 1020 -12.44 39.91 16.21
N ARG A 1021 -13.60 40.49 15.87
CA ARG A 1021 -14.48 41.15 16.84
C ARG A 1021 -15.13 40.17 17.81
N ALA A 1022 -15.47 38.97 17.35
CA ALA A 1022 -15.98 37.92 18.22
C ALA A 1022 -14.91 37.49 19.24
N TYR A 1023 -13.66 37.30 18.80
CA TYR A 1023 -12.55 37.00 19.70
C TYR A 1023 -12.32 38.13 20.72
N GLU A 1024 -12.31 39.39 20.27
CA GLU A 1024 -12.19 40.55 21.15
C GLU A 1024 -13.33 40.64 22.18
N ALA A 1025 -14.57 40.43 21.74
CA ALA A 1025 -15.74 40.42 22.62
C ALA A 1025 -15.63 39.32 23.68
N ILE A 1026 -15.21 38.10 23.31
CA ILE A 1026 -14.99 37.00 24.25
C ILE A 1026 -13.93 37.37 25.30
N VAL A 1027 -12.80 37.97 24.87
CA VAL A 1027 -11.73 38.39 25.79
C VAL A 1027 -12.21 39.50 26.74
N LYS A 1028 -13.07 40.40 26.27
CA LYS A 1028 -13.65 41.50 27.08
C LYS A 1028 -14.82 41.05 27.96
N GLY A 1029 -15.41 39.89 27.70
CA GLY A 1029 -16.66 39.45 28.34
C GLY A 1029 -17.90 40.15 27.78
N ASP A 1030 -17.81 40.73 26.58
CA ASP A 1030 -18.91 41.39 25.88
C ASP A 1030 -19.73 40.39 25.04
N ASN A 1031 -20.95 40.78 24.68
CA ASN A 1031 -21.78 39.98 23.77
C ASN A 1031 -21.16 39.89 22.37
N ILE A 1032 -21.27 38.70 21.76
CA ILE A 1032 -20.77 38.45 20.41
C ILE A 1032 -21.50 39.37 19.41
N PRO A 1033 -20.76 40.12 18.57
CA PRO A 1033 -21.36 41.04 17.62
C PRO A 1033 -22.10 40.29 16.50
N ARG A 1034 -23.05 40.97 15.86
CA ARG A 1034 -23.80 40.40 14.73
C ARG A 1034 -22.86 39.96 13.60
N PRO A 1035 -23.00 38.71 13.09
CA PRO A 1035 -22.23 38.21 11.96
C PRO A 1035 -22.38 39.06 10.69
N GLY A 1036 -21.30 39.14 9.93
CA GLY A 1036 -21.21 39.76 8.61
C GLY A 1036 -21.49 38.78 7.47
N ILE A 1037 -21.01 39.15 6.28
CA ILE A 1037 -21.15 38.35 5.06
C ILE A 1037 -19.92 37.41 4.94
N PRO A 1038 -20.10 36.10 4.71
CA PRO A 1038 -19.03 35.16 4.42
C PRO A 1038 -18.14 35.61 3.26
N GLU A 1039 -16.83 35.45 3.39
CA GLU A 1039 -15.90 35.77 2.29
C GLU A 1039 -16.09 34.85 1.09
N SER A 1040 -16.40 33.57 1.31
CA SER A 1040 -16.71 32.62 0.22
C SER A 1040 -17.85 33.07 -0.69
N PHE A 1041 -18.87 33.75 -0.14
CA PHE A 1041 -19.96 34.31 -0.92
C PHE A 1041 -19.49 35.49 -1.80
N LYS A 1042 -18.61 36.35 -1.28
CA LYS A 1042 -18.02 37.43 -2.10
C LYS A 1042 -17.17 36.88 -3.23
N VAL A 1043 -16.37 35.85 -2.97
CA VAL A 1043 -15.56 35.16 -3.98
C VAL A 1043 -16.47 34.57 -5.07
N LEU A 1044 -17.56 33.89 -4.71
CA LEU A 1044 -18.53 33.35 -5.67
C LEU A 1044 -19.10 34.43 -6.59
N VAL A 1045 -19.52 35.58 -6.04
CA VAL A 1045 -20.03 36.71 -6.85
C VAL A 1045 -18.98 37.18 -7.86
N ARG A 1046 -17.70 37.26 -7.45
CA ARG A 1046 -16.60 37.64 -8.35
C ARG A 1046 -16.29 36.60 -9.41
N GLU A 1047 -16.36 35.31 -9.07
CA GLU A 1047 -16.19 34.23 -10.05
C GLU A 1047 -17.30 34.26 -11.11
N LEU A 1048 -18.56 34.49 -10.71
CA LEU A 1048 -19.67 34.63 -11.64
C LEU A 1048 -19.54 35.88 -12.52
N GLN A 1049 -19.10 37.02 -11.97
CA GLN A 1049 -18.77 38.22 -12.76
C GLN A 1049 -17.63 37.96 -13.77
N SER A 1050 -16.63 37.16 -13.38
CA SER A 1050 -15.48 36.86 -14.26
C SER A 1050 -15.86 36.06 -15.51
N ILE A 1051 -16.95 35.31 -15.48
CA ILE A 1051 -17.49 34.56 -16.63
C ILE A 1051 -18.53 35.36 -17.44
N GLY A 1052 -18.66 36.67 -17.17
CA GLY A 1052 -19.54 37.58 -17.90
C GLY A 1052 -20.99 37.62 -17.40
N LEU A 1053 -21.26 37.16 -16.17
CA LEU A 1053 -22.57 37.30 -15.54
C LEU A 1053 -22.60 38.55 -14.64
N ASP A 1054 -23.41 39.54 -14.99
CA ASP A 1054 -23.56 40.76 -14.19
C ASP A 1054 -24.46 40.49 -12.97
N ILE A 1055 -23.83 40.22 -11.82
CA ILE A 1055 -24.50 39.92 -10.55
C ILE A 1055 -24.27 41.09 -9.59
N THR A 1056 -25.36 41.72 -9.16
CA THR A 1056 -25.36 42.78 -8.16
C THR A 1056 -26.30 42.43 -7.00
N VAL A 1057 -25.96 42.89 -5.79
CA VAL A 1057 -26.81 42.73 -4.59
C VAL A 1057 -27.54 44.04 -4.37
N ALA A 1058 -28.87 44.01 -4.30
CA ALA A 1058 -29.68 45.21 -4.12
C ALA A 1058 -30.50 45.15 -2.81
N LYS A 1059 -30.72 46.32 -2.21
CA LYS A 1059 -31.73 46.46 -1.12
C LYS A 1059 -33.14 46.30 -1.70
N LYS A 1060 -34.15 46.22 -0.82
CA LYS A 1060 -35.59 46.12 -1.15
C LYS A 1060 -36.19 47.34 -1.91
N GLY A 1061 -35.36 48.19 -2.53
CA GLY A 1061 -35.74 49.34 -3.36
C GLY A 1061 -34.93 49.46 -4.66
N GLY A 1062 -34.15 48.45 -5.05
CA GLY A 1062 -33.37 48.44 -6.30
C GLY A 1062 -32.02 49.19 -6.23
N GLU A 1063 -31.66 49.75 -5.07
CA GLU A 1063 -30.35 50.35 -4.83
C GLU A 1063 -29.29 49.25 -4.66
N GLU A 1064 -28.28 49.26 -5.52
CA GLU A 1064 -27.15 48.33 -5.48
C GLU A 1064 -26.27 48.59 -4.25
N VAL A 1065 -25.78 47.49 -3.66
CA VAL A 1065 -24.91 47.48 -2.50
C VAL A 1065 -23.56 46.94 -2.94
N ASP A 1066 -22.51 47.72 -2.70
CA ASP A 1066 -21.15 47.26 -2.90
C ASP A 1066 -20.74 46.31 -1.77
N LEU A 1067 -20.64 45.02 -2.10
CA LEU A 1067 -20.20 43.95 -1.21
C LEU A 1067 -18.73 44.08 -0.77
N MET A 1068 -17.93 44.92 -1.44
CA MET A 1068 -16.50 45.12 -1.15
C MET A 1068 -16.21 46.32 -0.26
N SER A 1069 -17.20 47.19 -0.03
CA SER A 1069 -17.04 48.29 0.91
C SER A 1069 -16.94 47.73 2.33
N ASP A 1070 -15.88 48.09 3.07
CA ASP A 1070 -15.71 47.66 4.45
C ASP A 1070 -16.96 48.03 5.25
N THR A 1071 -17.48 47.03 5.97
CA THR A 1071 -18.80 47.08 6.64
C THR A 1071 -18.90 48.12 7.76
N ASP A 1072 -17.85 48.91 8.00
CA ASP A 1072 -17.85 50.04 8.92
C ASP A 1072 -18.73 51.21 8.44
N ASP A 1073 -18.89 51.41 7.12
CA ASP A 1073 -19.72 52.51 6.61
C ASP A 1073 -21.22 52.15 6.53
N LEU A 1074 -21.59 50.87 6.44
CA LEU A 1074 -22.99 50.42 6.50
C LEU A 1074 -23.62 50.54 7.90
N ARG A 1075 -22.79 50.63 8.97
CA ARG A 1075 -23.28 50.79 10.36
C ARG A 1075 -23.47 52.23 10.77
N LYS A 1076 -22.77 53.21 10.19
CA LYS A 1076 -23.01 54.64 10.48
C LYS A 1076 -24.40 55.12 10.05
N SER A 1077 -25.06 54.41 9.12
CA SER A 1077 -26.42 54.71 8.66
C SER A 1077 -27.54 53.93 9.38
N ALA A 1078 -27.23 53.03 10.32
CA ALA A 1078 -28.25 52.31 11.07
C ALA A 1078 -28.61 53.11 12.34
N ALA A 1079 -29.87 53.55 12.45
CA ALA A 1079 -30.37 54.23 13.64
C ALA A 1079 -30.08 53.38 14.89
N LYS A 1080 -29.52 54.01 15.93
CA LYS A 1080 -29.56 53.46 17.30
C LYS A 1080 -31.03 53.14 17.58
N ARG A 1081 -31.39 51.86 17.63
CA ARG A 1081 -32.65 51.45 18.25
C ARG A 1081 -32.50 51.76 19.74
N THR A 1082 -33.02 52.90 20.17
CA THR A 1082 -33.52 53.06 21.53
C THR A 1082 -34.58 51.99 21.73
N LEU A 1083 -34.46 51.19 22.80
CA LEU A 1083 -35.54 50.31 23.23
C LEU A 1083 -36.81 51.16 23.33
N SER A 1084 -37.79 50.88 22.47
CA SER A 1084 -39.17 51.29 22.68
C SER A 1084 -39.80 50.32 23.67
N ASP A 1085 -40.59 50.84 24.59
CA ASP A 1085 -41.23 50.20 25.76
C ASP A 1085 -42.23 49.05 25.45
N ILE A 1086 -41.91 48.13 24.54
CA ILE A 1086 -42.77 47.00 24.16
C ILE A 1086 -42.11 45.63 24.44
N ASP A 1087 -40.79 45.56 24.66
CA ASP A 1087 -40.10 44.29 24.97
C ASP A 1087 -39.85 44.05 26.48
N SER A 1088 -40.35 44.93 27.35
CA SER A 1088 -40.20 44.82 28.82
C SER A 1088 -41.12 43.81 29.50
N GLU A 1089 -42.10 43.22 28.79
CA GLU A 1089 -43.02 42.23 29.37
C GLU A 1089 -42.59 40.77 29.17
N LEU A 1090 -41.58 40.48 28.35
CA LEU A 1090 -41.13 39.09 28.08
C LEU A 1090 -39.87 38.64 28.83
N LEU A 1091 -39.26 39.51 29.66
CA LEU A 1091 -38.00 39.24 30.36
C LEU A 1091 -38.11 39.11 31.89
N ASN A 1092 -39.32 38.93 32.44
CA ASN A 1092 -39.53 38.65 33.87
C ASN A 1092 -40.04 37.22 34.12
N ILE A 1093 -39.28 36.21 33.68
CA ILE A 1093 -39.42 34.85 34.22
C ILE A 1093 -38.12 34.51 34.95
N ASN A 1094 -38.14 34.72 36.27
CA ASN A 1094 -37.09 34.31 37.19
C ASN A 1094 -36.95 32.78 37.20
N PHE A 1095 -35.85 32.26 36.65
CA PHE A 1095 -35.49 30.83 36.69
C PHE A 1095 -34.65 30.47 37.93
N PHE A 1096 -35.06 30.91 39.12
CA PHE A 1096 -34.48 30.44 40.39
C PHE A 1096 -35.58 30.23 41.44
N GLU A 1097 -36.31 29.13 41.33
CA GLU A 1097 -36.95 28.48 42.47
C GLU A 1097 -36.75 26.97 42.39
N THR A 1098 -35.78 26.47 43.16
CA THR A 1098 -35.73 25.08 43.63
C THR A 1098 -36.90 24.79 44.55
N PRO A 1099 -37.67 23.71 44.34
CA PRO A 1099 -38.54 23.17 45.38
C PRO A 1099 -37.80 22.05 46.13
N THR A 1100 -37.37 22.38 47.33
CA THR A 1100 -37.10 21.39 48.39
C THR A 1100 -38.43 20.90 48.99
N THR A 1101 -38.62 19.57 48.99
CA THR A 1101 -39.43 18.75 49.94
C THR A 1101 -40.96 18.97 49.94
N PHE A 1102 -41.86 17.97 50.07
CA PHE A 1102 -41.97 16.83 51.01
C PHE A 1102 -43.07 15.82 50.51
N LYS A 1103 -42.96 14.54 50.92
CA LYS A 1103 -44.00 13.53 51.33
C LYS A 1103 -45.33 13.47 50.54
N GLU A 1104 -45.88 12.32 50.13
CA GLU A 1104 -45.90 10.93 50.62
C GLU A 1104 -45.72 9.92 49.47
#